data_AF-A0A416ZEC0-F1
#
_entry.id   AF-A0A416ZEC0-F1
#
_cell.length_a   1.000
_cell.length_b   1.000
_cell.length_c   1.000
_cell.angle_alpha   90.00
_cell.angle_beta   90.00
_cell.angle_gamma   90.00
#
_symmetry.space_group_name_H-M   'P 1'
#
loop_
_entity.id
_entity.type
_entity.pdbx_description
1 polymer ?
#
loop_
_entity_poly.entity_id
_entity_poly.type
_entity_poly.pdbx_seq_one_letter_code
_entity_poly.pdbx_strand_id
1 'polypeptide(L)'
;MASLTNEKSDPKRNEVGMSIGTKKCTTAILVLATALSTATFLPSVAYAHEEPVPAVRTTEQQAAIFSLDEDVSERAGGVVASIDGVEYPTLNEALAAAKDGQTVKVLANTTMTTGRVEGVSITLDLNGCAVQVDNRAFNVISGGRLTLDDTVGGGLLKVNKVGSTLSLGIVTGSKGSVVMKGGTLEVPEYGIYTTKDDTDACVFLQGGTIKADYGICALGNGTEHSAKVEISGGEIQAGIFGFSTNGSEGIGGVDFVMTGGTITSTAEDAPALYLPAFYSTATITGGTITGGTGIEIRAGELTVSGNAQISGIGPLESSPNGSGSTSSGAGIAIAQHATKQPINVTISGNAKISGTYALHESNPQKNDPEAIEQVKIAVTGGALETNAPDASQAIYSEDCTGFVKGGTSNTELPGAVLADDSAMLVNEEGSVSVVSEADAVAGAGAFVEKDGKKVYYTTPAAAENANPGATEDIKVYAVEVNGQKFATLEEGIAAAKNGGTVTLLSDLGADQVSAGKDKYINITEAGTKATIDLAGHTITLDSADTISVSASNVTLAVKNGTIVNTNKDSYGLYTYATNDNITVTLEDLTLQTVDQAIGVQGLNSNQNVTLKNCNITCETTAVYWPPKSGTLTIEDTSIEAKSGVTIKGGSVVAEGDTHIKATGEKKNPEDYYDGSPSGNLISTGAAIYVESGYNDRDISLDIQGGTFESEKGATVLYFVKEGESTTVSRDIAISGGTFAGEPPAAEFIVPGSGLQLDKDGNLVAVSAQLVPNADKVVDGVYVYDVASGKEITEADLLALMGMNVDVEKSGYLIKVDTVNLAALNKAIAAAETSAEFSFEFSAEKEADASLASSGVVPFTLKVRLVDSGVAPEPVDKVTVTFETGTGSSFTQEVEPGSKLTRPADPTYKGWKFVGWFKAKASDGSVSGEWNFDKDVVTADTTLYGGWVKASSTTNAQKPQNGLPQTGDTSAIGMVALGVAGVAAVVAGVVVAKRRKSE
;
A
#
# COMPACT_ATOMS: atom_id res chain seq x y z
N MET A 1 -16.20 -41.85 -59.02
CA MET A 1 -16.29 -40.71 -58.08
C MET A 1 -15.84 -39.47 -58.83
N ALA A 2 -16.64 -38.39 -58.86
CA ALA A 2 -16.22 -36.98 -58.95
C ALA A 2 -17.29 -36.13 -59.68
N SER A 3 -17.71 -35.04 -59.03
CA SER A 3 -18.40 -33.88 -59.60
C SER A 3 -18.11 -32.72 -58.62
N LEU A 4 -17.35 -31.66 -58.98
CA LEU A 4 -17.79 -30.41 -59.67
C LEU A 4 -18.86 -29.69 -58.82
N THR A 5 -18.78 -28.40 -58.42
CA THR A 5 -18.33 -27.17 -59.14
C THR A 5 -18.40 -25.90 -58.24
N ASN A 6 -17.54 -24.89 -58.52
CA ASN A 6 -17.71 -23.41 -58.68
C ASN A 6 -18.53 -22.55 -57.68
N GLU A 7 -18.30 -21.23 -57.44
CA GLU A 7 -17.37 -20.20 -57.94
C GLU A 7 -17.44 -18.90 -57.08
N LYS A 8 -16.28 -18.21 -56.92
CA LYS A 8 -15.93 -16.76 -57.04
C LYS A 8 -17.01 -15.66 -56.79
N SER A 9 -16.71 -14.49 -56.20
CA SER A 9 -15.64 -13.52 -56.54
C SER A 9 -15.59 -12.31 -55.56
N ASP A 10 -14.39 -11.73 -55.46
CA ASP A 10 -13.97 -10.43 -54.88
C ASP A 10 -13.43 -9.57 -56.09
N PRO A 11 -12.83 -8.34 -56.03
CA PRO A 11 -12.83 -7.20 -55.08
C PRO A 11 -12.92 -5.78 -55.76
N LYS A 12 -12.81 -4.69 -54.98
CA LYS A 12 -11.88 -3.51 -55.12
C LYS A 12 -12.44 -2.07 -55.00
N ARG A 13 -11.64 -1.27 -54.26
CA ARG A 13 -11.59 0.20 -54.10
C ARG A 13 -11.22 0.97 -55.39
N ASN A 14 -11.69 2.21 -55.55
CA ASN A 14 -10.90 3.46 -55.46
C ASN A 14 -11.69 4.72 -55.90
N GLU A 15 -11.16 5.86 -55.47
CA GLU A 15 -11.73 7.21 -55.27
C GLU A 15 -11.90 8.13 -56.51
N VAL A 16 -12.43 9.34 -56.20
CA VAL A 16 -12.34 10.67 -56.86
C VAL A 16 -13.42 10.96 -57.93
N GLY A 17 -14.19 12.07 -57.92
CA GLY A 17 -14.27 13.26 -57.07
C GLY A 17 -15.24 14.31 -57.66
N MET A 18 -15.50 15.36 -56.85
CA MET A 18 -15.98 16.72 -57.20
C MET A 18 -17.44 17.00 -57.62
N SER A 19 -18.20 17.69 -56.74
CA SER A 19 -18.50 19.15 -56.83
C SER A 19 -19.94 19.57 -56.44
N ILE A 20 -20.04 20.26 -55.29
CA ILE A 20 -20.72 21.55 -54.99
C ILE A 20 -22.18 21.76 -55.46
N GLY A 21 -23.09 22.07 -54.52
CA GLY A 21 -24.40 22.66 -54.88
C GLY A 21 -25.49 22.89 -53.81
N THR A 22 -25.19 23.50 -52.66
CA THR A 22 -26.06 24.43 -51.87
C THR A 22 -27.53 24.12 -51.42
N LYS A 23 -27.81 24.54 -50.16
CA LYS A 23 -29.09 24.93 -49.48
C LYS A 23 -29.91 23.78 -48.85
N LYS A 24 -30.39 23.81 -47.59
CA LYS A 24 -30.80 24.90 -46.66
C LYS A 24 -31.04 24.37 -45.21
N CYS A 25 -30.83 25.25 -44.20
CA CYS A 25 -31.44 25.37 -42.85
C CYS A 25 -31.30 24.19 -41.83
N THR A 26 -30.49 24.19 -40.76
CA THR A 26 -30.36 25.05 -39.53
C THR A 26 -31.60 25.03 -38.61
N THR A 27 -31.56 24.41 -37.41
CA THR A 27 -31.21 25.02 -36.08
C THR A 27 -31.04 23.86 -35.06
N ALA A 28 -29.84 23.52 -34.58
CA ALA A 28 -29.07 24.03 -33.42
C ALA A 28 -29.63 23.64 -32.01
N ILE A 29 -29.01 22.62 -31.41
CA ILE A 29 -29.01 22.28 -29.97
C ILE A 29 -27.70 22.84 -29.39
N LEU A 30 -27.80 23.59 -28.30
CA LEU A 30 -26.65 24.13 -27.56
C LEU A 30 -26.27 23.17 -26.43
N VAL A 31 -25.07 22.61 -26.52
CA VAL A 31 -24.34 21.94 -25.44
C VAL A 31 -23.35 22.95 -24.86
N LEU A 32 -23.20 23.04 -23.54
CA LEU A 32 -21.99 23.60 -22.95
C LEU A 32 -21.55 22.79 -21.74
N ALA A 33 -20.26 22.50 -21.73
CA ALA A 33 -19.52 21.62 -20.84
C ALA A 33 -19.02 22.32 -19.56
N THR A 34 -18.53 21.46 -18.67
CA THR A 34 -17.90 21.62 -17.35
C THR A 34 -16.60 22.45 -17.32
N ALA A 35 -16.31 23.11 -16.17
CA ALA A 35 -15.16 22.83 -15.28
C ALA A 35 -14.83 23.93 -14.22
N LEU A 36 -14.52 23.44 -13.01
CA LEU A 36 -13.86 23.93 -11.77
C LEU A 36 -13.12 25.31 -11.69
N SER A 37 -13.28 26.04 -10.56
CA SER A 37 -12.39 26.01 -9.37
C SER A 37 -12.57 27.20 -8.38
N THR A 38 -12.54 26.86 -7.08
CA THR A 38 -12.09 27.57 -5.84
C THR A 38 -12.37 29.07 -5.59
N ALA A 39 -13.02 29.39 -4.47
CA ALA A 39 -12.40 29.98 -3.25
C ALA A 39 -13.45 30.47 -2.22
N THR A 40 -13.04 30.38 -0.96
CA THR A 40 -13.71 30.56 0.35
C THR A 40 -14.18 31.97 0.71
N PHE A 41 -15.23 32.10 1.55
CA PHE A 41 -15.19 32.79 2.87
C PHE A 41 -16.52 32.58 3.65
N LEU A 42 -16.39 32.30 4.96
CA LEU A 42 -17.45 32.11 5.98
C LEU A 42 -18.13 33.45 6.39
N PRO A 43 -19.23 33.41 7.18
CA PRO A 43 -19.08 33.40 8.64
C PRO A 43 -19.97 32.40 9.42
N SER A 44 -19.45 32.09 10.60
CA SER A 44 -19.87 31.26 11.75
C SER A 44 -21.15 31.67 12.49
N VAL A 45 -21.80 30.73 13.22
CA VAL A 45 -21.97 30.60 14.72
C VAL A 45 -22.76 29.28 14.99
N ALA A 46 -22.14 28.18 15.44
CA ALA A 46 -22.10 27.59 16.80
C ALA A 46 -23.44 27.27 17.51
N TYR A 47 -23.71 25.99 17.84
CA TYR A 47 -23.56 25.44 19.20
C TYR A 47 -23.85 23.93 19.24
N ALA A 48 -23.14 23.24 20.14
CA ALA A 48 -23.15 21.80 20.39
C ALA A 48 -24.38 21.29 21.15
N HIS A 49 -24.70 20.01 21.01
CA HIS A 49 -25.14 19.19 22.14
C HIS A 49 -24.90 17.68 21.89
N GLU A 50 -24.32 17.04 22.91
CA GLU A 50 -24.01 15.61 23.02
C GLU A 50 -25.23 14.70 22.89
N GLU A 51 -25.07 13.57 22.19
CA GLU A 51 -25.98 12.43 22.24
C GLU A 51 -25.75 11.61 23.52
N PRO A 52 -26.81 11.14 24.21
CA PRO A 52 -26.71 10.01 25.10
C PRO A 52 -27.25 8.73 24.45
N VAL A 53 -26.42 7.68 24.57
CA VAL A 53 -26.68 6.25 24.35
C VAL A 53 -28.03 5.80 24.92
N PRO A 54 -28.86 5.00 24.22
CA PRO A 54 -30.07 4.45 24.80
C PRO A 54 -29.74 3.23 25.66
N ALA A 55 -29.99 3.35 26.96
CA ALA A 55 -30.01 2.21 27.88
C ALA A 55 -31.33 1.46 27.74
N VAL A 56 -31.23 0.16 27.46
CA VAL A 56 -32.30 -0.83 27.53
C VAL A 56 -32.97 -0.77 28.91
N ARG A 57 -34.30 -0.61 28.92
CA ARG A 57 -35.15 -0.99 30.06
C ARG A 57 -36.28 -1.88 29.57
N THR A 58 -36.17 -3.14 29.96
CA THR A 58 -37.25 -4.11 30.00
C THR A 58 -38.30 -3.67 31.01
N THR A 59 -39.56 -3.61 30.59
CA THR A 59 -40.70 -3.84 31.50
C THR A 59 -41.88 -4.33 30.67
N GLU A 60 -42.27 -5.57 30.95
CA GLU A 60 -43.59 -6.12 30.67
C GLU A 60 -44.67 -5.18 31.19
N GLN A 61 -45.67 -4.85 30.38
CA GLN A 61 -46.95 -4.36 30.88
C GLN A 61 -48.11 -4.85 30.01
N GLN A 62 -48.58 -6.03 30.41
CA GLN A 62 -49.96 -6.45 30.53
C GLN A 62 -51.03 -5.52 29.95
N ALA A 63 -51.84 -6.10 29.07
CA ALA A 63 -53.07 -5.55 28.50
C ALA A 63 -53.95 -4.84 29.54
N ALA A 64 -54.13 -3.54 29.36
CA ALA A 64 -55.18 -2.79 30.04
C ALA A 64 -56.42 -2.73 29.14
N ILE A 65 -57.44 -3.48 29.54
CA ILE A 65 -58.82 -3.32 29.07
C ILE A 65 -59.27 -1.94 29.57
N PHE A 66 -59.40 -0.95 28.69
CA PHE A 66 -60.02 0.31 29.03
C PHE A 66 -61.54 0.10 29.12
N SER A 67 -62.04 -0.08 30.36
CA SER A 67 -63.42 0.22 30.67
C SER A 67 -63.63 1.73 30.53
N LEU A 68 -64.60 2.11 29.71
CA LEU A 68 -65.17 3.45 29.71
C LEU A 68 -65.75 3.72 31.10
N ASP A 69 -65.12 4.58 31.89
CA ASP A 69 -65.84 5.40 32.87
C ASP A 69 -65.09 6.72 33.12
N GLU A 70 -65.85 7.79 32.89
CA GLU A 70 -65.81 9.13 33.47
C GLU A 70 -64.45 9.86 33.59
N ASP A 71 -64.14 10.67 32.58
CA ASP A 71 -63.93 12.12 32.81
C ASP A 71 -64.10 12.88 31.47
N VAL A 72 -65.36 13.12 31.10
CA VAL A 72 -65.73 13.98 29.98
C VAL A 72 -65.71 15.41 30.51
N SER A 73 -64.71 16.22 30.15
CA SER A 73 -64.89 17.67 30.24
C SER A 73 -65.89 18.06 29.15
N GLU A 74 -67.18 18.07 29.50
CA GLU A 74 -68.24 18.59 28.67
C GLU A 74 -67.92 20.04 28.33
N ARG A 75 -67.67 20.34 27.04
CA ARG A 75 -68.03 21.65 26.53
C ARG A 75 -69.55 21.73 26.64
N ALA A 76 -70.03 22.48 27.62
CA ALA A 76 -71.45 22.79 27.77
C ALA A 76 -71.93 23.53 26.51
N GLY A 77 -72.58 22.78 25.61
CA GLY A 77 -73.12 23.26 24.34
C GLY A 77 -73.07 22.11 23.35
N GLY A 78 -74.22 21.62 22.89
CA GLY A 78 -74.35 20.44 22.02
C GLY A 78 -73.78 20.67 20.62
N VAL A 79 -72.47 20.91 20.53
CA VAL A 79 -71.69 21.17 19.33
C VAL A 79 -70.61 20.09 19.24
N VAL A 80 -70.60 19.38 18.12
CA VAL A 80 -69.76 18.20 17.89
C VAL A 80 -68.68 18.47 16.86
N ALA A 81 -68.93 19.38 15.90
CA ALA A 81 -67.99 19.70 14.84
C ALA A 81 -68.08 21.17 14.43
N SER A 82 -67.04 21.68 13.79
CA SER A 82 -67.04 23.02 13.21
C SER A 82 -66.42 23.07 11.81
N ILE A 83 -66.90 23.99 10.99
CA ILE A 83 -66.35 24.31 9.66
C ILE A 83 -66.23 25.83 9.57
N ASP A 84 -65.02 26.34 9.36
CA ASP A 84 -64.74 27.79 9.27
C ASP A 84 -65.36 28.61 10.43
N GLY A 85 -65.40 28.04 11.64
CA GLY A 85 -65.99 28.65 12.84
C GLY A 85 -67.51 28.53 12.97
N VAL A 86 -68.21 27.94 12.00
CA VAL A 86 -69.62 27.57 12.12
C VAL A 86 -69.73 26.26 12.88
N GLU A 87 -70.47 26.26 13.98
CA GLU A 87 -70.66 25.12 14.89
C GLU A 87 -71.86 24.25 14.47
N TYR A 88 -71.70 22.94 14.54
CA TYR A 88 -72.72 21.95 14.18
C TYR A 88 -72.98 20.98 15.34
N PRO A 89 -74.24 20.61 15.59
CA PRO A 89 -74.59 19.76 16.72
C PRO A 89 -74.28 18.28 16.50
N THR A 90 -74.09 17.85 15.27
CA THR A 90 -73.65 16.48 14.93
C THR A 90 -72.57 16.50 13.85
N LEU A 91 -71.70 15.49 13.85
CA LEU A 91 -70.70 15.33 12.79
C LEU A 91 -71.34 15.08 11.42
N ASN A 92 -72.47 14.36 11.37
CA ASN A 92 -73.22 14.11 10.14
C ASN A 92 -73.70 15.41 9.48
N GLU A 93 -74.21 16.36 10.27
CA GLU A 93 -74.64 17.67 9.76
C GLU A 93 -73.47 18.48 9.23
N ALA A 94 -72.33 18.47 9.93
CA ALA A 94 -71.12 19.14 9.45
C ALA A 94 -70.62 18.52 8.13
N LEU A 95 -70.51 17.19 8.06
CA LEU A 95 -70.08 16.49 6.84
C LEU A 95 -71.00 16.78 5.65
N ALA A 96 -72.32 16.87 5.87
CA ALA A 96 -73.29 17.22 4.83
C ALA A 96 -73.20 18.69 4.37
N ALA A 97 -72.75 19.59 5.25
CA ALA A 97 -72.60 21.02 4.96
C ALA A 97 -71.23 21.38 4.35
N ALA A 98 -70.25 20.48 4.46
CA ALA A 98 -68.88 20.70 3.97
C ALA A 98 -68.84 20.85 2.44
N LYS A 99 -68.07 21.84 1.99
CA LYS A 99 -67.82 22.15 0.58
C LYS A 99 -66.38 21.79 0.21
N ASP A 100 -66.12 21.79 -1.10
CA ASP A 100 -64.78 21.54 -1.65
C ASP A 100 -63.71 22.43 -0.99
N GLY A 101 -62.63 21.81 -0.55
CA GLY A 101 -61.50 22.40 0.17
C GLY A 101 -61.68 22.59 1.68
N GLN A 102 -62.87 22.39 2.25
CA GLN A 102 -63.13 22.72 3.65
C GLN A 102 -62.63 21.66 4.64
N THR A 103 -62.35 22.12 5.87
CA THR A 103 -61.99 21.26 7.01
C THR A 103 -63.16 21.15 7.98
N VAL A 104 -63.57 19.92 8.27
CA VAL A 104 -64.51 19.55 9.32
C VAL A 104 -63.69 19.18 10.56
N LYS A 105 -63.69 20.06 11.55
CA LYS A 105 -62.95 19.87 12.80
C LYS A 105 -63.85 19.27 13.88
N VAL A 106 -63.49 18.11 14.42
CA VAL A 106 -64.22 17.44 15.51
C VAL A 106 -63.88 18.11 16.84
N LEU A 107 -64.90 18.43 17.63
CA LEU A 107 -64.74 19.18 18.89
C LEU A 107 -65.04 18.35 20.15
N ALA A 108 -65.69 17.20 19.99
CA ALA A 108 -65.99 16.27 21.07
C ALA A 108 -66.12 14.83 20.53
N ASN A 109 -65.91 13.85 21.40
CA ASN A 109 -66.15 12.43 21.08
C ASN A 109 -67.59 12.24 20.60
N THR A 110 -67.78 11.50 19.51
CA THR A 110 -69.08 11.40 18.85
C THR A 110 -69.26 10.08 18.11
N THR A 111 -70.50 9.82 17.69
CA THR A 111 -70.81 8.83 16.66
C THR A 111 -71.13 9.52 15.33
N MET A 112 -71.10 8.76 14.24
CA MET A 112 -71.59 9.17 12.93
C MET A 112 -72.27 8.00 12.22
N THR A 113 -73.00 8.30 11.15
CA THR A 113 -73.38 7.29 10.15
C THR A 113 -72.31 7.25 9.07
N THR A 114 -72.35 6.27 8.16
CA THR A 114 -71.40 6.21 7.04
C THR A 114 -71.35 7.52 6.26
N GLY A 115 -70.19 8.16 6.27
CA GLY A 115 -69.91 9.39 5.54
C GLY A 115 -69.81 9.14 4.05
N ARG A 116 -70.10 10.17 3.26
CA ARG A 116 -70.02 10.12 1.80
C ARG A 116 -69.32 11.37 1.29
N VAL A 117 -68.22 11.17 0.57
CA VAL A 117 -67.44 12.24 -0.07
C VAL A 117 -67.51 12.02 -1.58
N GLU A 118 -68.28 12.87 -2.26
CA GLU A 118 -68.63 12.69 -3.66
C GLU A 118 -68.35 13.98 -4.45
N GLY A 119 -67.39 13.91 -5.38
CA GLY A 119 -67.03 15.04 -6.27
C GLY A 119 -66.46 16.29 -5.58
N VAL A 120 -66.16 16.20 -4.27
CA VAL A 120 -65.58 17.29 -3.46
C VAL A 120 -64.38 16.77 -2.66
N SER A 121 -63.47 17.67 -2.33
CA SER A 121 -62.33 17.43 -1.44
C SER A 121 -62.63 17.99 -0.04
N ILE A 122 -62.60 17.17 1.00
CA ILE A 122 -62.78 17.63 2.39
C ILE A 122 -61.68 17.09 3.29
N THR A 123 -61.39 17.81 4.38
CA THR A 123 -60.52 17.33 5.46
C THR A 123 -61.38 17.03 6.70
N LEU A 124 -61.25 15.85 7.29
CA LEU A 124 -61.75 15.54 8.62
C LEU A 124 -60.57 15.62 9.60
N ASP A 125 -60.55 16.67 10.42
CA ASP A 125 -59.59 16.82 11.52
C ASP A 125 -60.20 16.24 12.79
N LEU A 126 -59.69 15.08 13.22
CA LEU A 126 -60.15 14.39 14.44
C LEU A 126 -59.85 15.20 15.70
N ASN A 127 -58.83 16.06 15.69
CA ASN A 127 -58.52 17.00 16.78
C ASN A 127 -58.53 16.32 18.16
N GLY A 128 -57.88 15.16 18.27
CA GLY A 128 -57.77 14.36 19.50
C GLY A 128 -59.04 13.64 19.95
N CYS A 129 -60.13 13.72 19.17
CA CYS A 129 -61.43 13.13 19.54
C CYS A 129 -61.62 11.73 18.93
N ALA A 130 -62.47 10.93 19.59
CA ALA A 130 -62.93 9.63 19.11
C ALA A 130 -64.25 9.75 18.32
N VAL A 131 -64.27 9.21 17.11
CA VAL A 131 -65.44 9.10 16.22
C VAL A 131 -65.75 7.62 16.01
N GLN A 132 -66.95 7.19 16.38
CA GLN A 132 -67.40 5.81 16.18
C GLN A 132 -68.45 5.69 15.08
N VAL A 133 -68.38 4.60 14.31
CA VAL A 133 -69.30 4.32 13.21
C VAL A 133 -69.48 2.82 13.03
N ASP A 134 -70.69 2.37 12.71
CA ASP A 134 -70.96 0.95 12.51
C ASP A 134 -70.72 0.54 11.06
N ASN A 135 -70.02 -0.58 10.88
CA ASN A 135 -69.71 -1.28 9.63
C ASN A 135 -68.93 -0.49 8.56
N ARG A 136 -69.15 0.81 8.38
CA ARG A 136 -68.46 1.59 7.37
C ARG A 136 -68.26 3.06 7.73
N ALA A 137 -67.02 3.55 7.72
CA ALA A 137 -66.75 4.96 8.01
C ALA A 137 -67.05 5.87 6.82
N PHE A 138 -66.43 5.65 5.66
CA PHE A 138 -66.59 6.54 4.50
C PHE A 138 -66.69 5.78 3.17
N ASN A 139 -67.50 6.32 2.24
CA ASN A 139 -67.36 6.06 0.81
C ASN A 139 -66.81 7.33 0.13
N VAL A 140 -65.73 7.20 -0.63
CA VAL A 140 -65.08 8.29 -1.38
C VAL A 140 -65.14 7.96 -2.87
N ILE A 141 -65.91 8.72 -3.63
CA ILE A 141 -66.33 8.34 -4.98
C ILE A 141 -66.47 9.55 -5.91
N SER A 142 -66.62 9.29 -7.22
CA SER A 142 -66.91 10.29 -8.25
C SER A 142 -65.90 11.45 -8.26
N GLY A 143 -64.62 11.16 -8.03
CA GLY A 143 -63.57 12.19 -7.95
C GLY A 143 -63.46 12.90 -6.59
N GLY A 144 -64.17 12.44 -5.56
CA GLY A 144 -64.08 13.00 -4.21
C GLY A 144 -62.73 12.70 -3.55
N ARG A 145 -62.31 13.56 -2.60
CA ARG A 145 -61.09 13.37 -1.81
C ARG A 145 -61.36 13.54 -0.31
N LEU A 146 -61.01 12.55 0.49
CA LEU A 146 -61.03 12.64 1.96
C LEU A 146 -59.61 12.76 2.48
N THR A 147 -59.32 13.82 3.23
CA THR A 147 -58.10 13.90 4.05
C THR A 147 -58.47 13.61 5.50
N LEU A 148 -57.91 12.56 6.09
CA LEU A 148 -57.99 12.29 7.52
C LEU A 148 -56.76 12.91 8.19
N ASP A 149 -57.01 13.81 9.13
CA ASP A 149 -55.99 14.54 9.88
C ASP A 149 -56.29 14.46 11.38
N ASP A 150 -55.29 14.75 12.19
CA ASP A 150 -55.43 14.85 13.64
C ASP A 150 -54.43 15.86 14.18
N THR A 151 -54.85 17.13 14.19
CA THR A 151 -53.95 18.23 14.48
C THR A 151 -53.51 18.31 15.94
N VAL A 152 -54.22 17.61 16.84
CA VAL A 152 -53.94 17.60 18.29
C VAL A 152 -53.28 16.30 18.75
N GLY A 153 -53.49 15.20 18.05
CA GLY A 153 -52.97 13.89 18.41
C GLY A 153 -53.93 13.10 19.29
N GLY A 154 -53.92 11.77 19.14
CA GLY A 154 -54.78 10.83 19.90
C GLY A 154 -56.19 10.64 19.33
N GLY A 155 -56.51 11.30 18.21
CA GLY A 155 -57.76 11.15 17.50
C GLY A 155 -57.94 9.74 16.95
N LEU A 156 -59.17 9.23 17.06
CA LEU A 156 -59.52 7.85 16.71
C LEU A 156 -60.77 7.84 15.84
N LEU A 157 -60.68 7.31 14.62
CA LEU A 157 -61.83 6.90 13.82
C LEU A 157 -61.99 5.38 13.94
N LYS A 158 -62.97 4.96 14.73
CA LYS A 158 -63.22 3.54 15.05
C LYS A 158 -64.45 3.02 14.33
N VAL A 159 -64.27 1.96 13.55
CA VAL A 159 -65.37 1.21 12.94
C VAL A 159 -65.74 0.04 13.84
N ASN A 160 -67.01 -0.06 14.22
CA ASN A 160 -67.53 -1.19 14.96
C ASN A 160 -68.09 -2.24 13.98
N LYS A 161 -67.82 -3.52 14.24
CA LYS A 161 -68.43 -4.61 13.48
C LYS A 161 -69.81 -4.93 14.03
N VAL A 162 -70.83 -4.87 13.18
CA VAL A 162 -72.23 -5.14 13.54
C VAL A 162 -72.79 -6.24 12.64
N GLY A 163 -73.14 -7.37 13.25
CA GLY A 163 -73.68 -8.53 12.56
C GLY A 163 -72.65 -9.21 11.63
N SER A 164 -73.14 -9.74 10.50
CA SER A 164 -72.31 -10.40 9.48
C SER A 164 -71.88 -9.48 8.34
N THR A 165 -72.15 -8.18 8.44
CA THR A 165 -71.71 -7.19 7.45
C THR A 165 -70.21 -6.94 7.61
N LEU A 166 -69.51 -6.82 6.48
CA LEU A 166 -68.09 -6.46 6.47
C LEU A 166 -67.87 -5.09 7.10
N SER A 167 -66.85 -5.00 7.94
CA SER A 167 -66.33 -3.78 8.53
C SER A 167 -65.26 -3.17 7.61
N LEU A 168 -65.55 -1.99 7.09
CA LEU A 168 -64.74 -1.28 6.11
C LEU A 168 -64.45 0.13 6.64
N GLY A 169 -63.19 0.55 6.76
CA GLY A 169 -62.88 1.93 7.14
C GLY A 169 -63.29 2.90 6.06
N ILE A 170 -62.41 3.06 5.07
CA ILE A 170 -62.62 3.99 3.97
C ILE A 170 -62.66 3.20 2.66
N VAL A 171 -63.75 3.33 1.92
CA VAL A 171 -63.93 2.66 0.63
C VAL A 171 -63.75 3.67 -0.50
N THR A 172 -62.85 3.41 -1.44
CA THR A 172 -62.73 4.21 -2.67
C THR A 172 -63.38 3.50 -3.85
N GLY A 173 -64.14 4.25 -4.64
CA GLY A 173 -64.58 3.85 -5.98
C GLY A 173 -64.15 4.90 -7.01
N SER A 174 -64.65 4.80 -8.25
CA SER A 174 -64.23 5.63 -9.40
C SER A 174 -63.68 7.03 -9.04
N LYS A 175 -62.36 7.19 -9.21
CA LYS A 175 -61.57 8.43 -8.99
C LYS A 175 -61.52 8.92 -7.55
N GLY A 176 -61.92 8.10 -6.58
CA GLY A 176 -61.90 8.44 -5.16
C GLY A 176 -60.47 8.53 -4.62
N SER A 177 -60.21 9.49 -3.74
CA SER A 177 -58.87 9.65 -3.16
C SER A 177 -58.90 9.82 -1.64
N VAL A 178 -57.97 9.15 -0.96
CA VAL A 178 -57.79 9.23 0.49
C VAL A 178 -56.39 9.71 0.80
N VAL A 179 -56.27 10.65 1.73
CA VAL A 179 -54.99 11.05 2.32
C VAL A 179 -55.10 10.88 3.82
N MET A 180 -54.17 10.19 4.44
CA MET A 180 -54.07 10.09 5.89
C MET A 180 -52.79 10.76 6.35
N LYS A 181 -52.93 11.84 7.13
CA LYS A 181 -51.83 12.64 7.67
C LYS A 181 -51.58 12.37 9.15
N GLY A 182 -52.61 11.97 9.89
CA GLY A 182 -52.58 11.77 11.33
C GLY A 182 -53.79 11.01 11.83
N GLY A 183 -53.82 10.73 13.13
CA GLY A 183 -54.89 9.99 13.81
C GLY A 183 -54.79 8.48 13.63
N THR A 184 -55.70 7.75 14.28
CA THR A 184 -55.83 6.29 14.16
C THR A 184 -57.11 5.93 13.42
N LEU A 185 -57.01 5.09 12.38
CA LEU A 185 -58.12 4.39 11.77
C LEU A 185 -58.13 2.95 12.29
N GLU A 186 -59.08 2.62 13.16
CA GLU A 186 -59.21 1.27 13.74
C GLU A 186 -60.44 0.59 13.14
N VAL A 187 -60.21 -0.51 12.42
CA VAL A 187 -61.24 -1.27 11.72
C VAL A 187 -61.03 -2.75 11.95
N PRO A 188 -62.05 -3.55 12.31
CA PRO A 188 -61.85 -4.97 12.54
C PRO A 188 -61.32 -5.72 11.30
N GLU A 189 -61.87 -5.47 10.11
CA GLU A 189 -61.49 -6.23 8.91
C GLU A 189 -60.64 -5.42 7.91
N TYR A 190 -61.21 -4.44 7.21
CA TYR A 190 -60.52 -3.75 6.12
C TYR A 190 -60.33 -2.26 6.42
N GLY A 191 -59.10 -1.81 6.62
CA GLY A 191 -58.76 -0.40 6.88
C GLY A 191 -59.18 0.51 5.72
N ILE A 192 -58.47 0.43 4.60
CA ILE A 192 -58.83 1.12 3.36
C ILE A 192 -59.05 0.09 2.25
N TYR A 193 -60.17 0.20 1.53
CA TYR A 193 -60.57 -0.76 0.50
C TYR A 193 -60.82 -0.04 -0.83
N THR A 194 -59.98 -0.27 -1.84
CA THR A 194 -60.20 0.26 -3.20
C THR A 194 -60.94 -0.77 -4.04
N THR A 195 -62.06 -0.36 -4.63
CA THR A 195 -62.97 -1.27 -5.35
C THR A 195 -62.48 -1.59 -6.77
N LYS A 196 -63.14 -2.55 -7.45
CA LYS A 196 -62.83 -2.90 -8.85
C LYS A 196 -63.41 -1.93 -9.88
N ASP A 197 -64.38 -1.10 -9.48
CA ASP A 197 -65.02 -0.12 -10.38
C ASP A 197 -64.15 1.15 -10.51
N ASP A 198 -62.91 1.07 -10.04
CA ASP A 198 -62.04 2.21 -9.88
C ASP A 198 -61.23 2.50 -11.14
N THR A 199 -61.11 3.78 -11.43
CA THR A 199 -60.25 4.34 -12.47
C THR A 199 -59.59 5.53 -11.80
N ASP A 200 -58.27 5.47 -11.59
CA ASP A 200 -57.46 6.53 -10.97
C ASP A 200 -57.69 6.79 -9.47
N ALA A 201 -58.16 5.81 -8.67
CA ALA A 201 -58.17 6.01 -7.22
C ALA A 201 -56.76 6.09 -6.63
N CYS A 202 -56.63 6.95 -5.62
CA CYS A 202 -55.34 7.20 -4.98
C CYS A 202 -55.46 7.19 -3.45
N VAL A 203 -54.72 6.30 -2.80
CA VAL A 203 -54.54 6.29 -1.34
C VAL A 203 -53.14 6.79 -1.01
N PHE A 204 -53.04 7.78 -0.12
CA PHE A 204 -51.78 8.36 0.35
C PHE A 204 -51.68 8.25 1.87
N LEU A 205 -50.73 7.48 2.39
CA LEU A 205 -50.39 7.44 3.81
C LEU A 205 -49.13 8.28 4.04
N GLN A 206 -49.32 9.43 4.69
CA GLN A 206 -48.25 10.39 5.03
C GLN A 206 -47.93 10.37 6.53
N GLY A 207 -48.88 9.93 7.36
CA GLY A 207 -48.77 9.80 8.81
C GLY A 207 -50.00 9.13 9.41
N GLY A 208 -50.04 8.99 10.73
CA GLY A 208 -51.12 8.28 11.44
C GLY A 208 -50.97 6.76 11.42
N THR A 209 -51.95 6.06 12.00
CA THR A 209 -51.93 4.60 12.18
C THR A 209 -53.20 3.95 11.63
N ILE A 210 -53.07 2.90 10.82
CA ILE A 210 -54.17 2.02 10.42
C ILE A 210 -54.04 0.71 11.21
N LYS A 211 -55.11 0.31 11.91
CA LYS A 211 -55.20 -0.98 12.62
C LYS A 211 -56.35 -1.79 12.02
N ALA A 212 -56.05 -2.92 11.37
CA ALA A 212 -57.07 -3.79 10.77
C ALA A 212 -56.56 -5.19 10.46
N ASP A 213 -57.41 -6.20 10.24
CA ASP A 213 -56.92 -7.49 9.73
C ASP A 213 -56.24 -7.32 8.35
N TYR A 214 -56.83 -6.49 7.49
CA TYR A 214 -56.32 -6.08 6.19
C TYR A 214 -56.14 -4.57 6.21
N GLY A 215 -54.89 -4.09 6.28
CA GLY A 215 -54.58 -2.67 6.38
C GLY A 215 -55.11 -1.87 5.17
N ILE A 216 -54.53 -2.13 4.00
CA ILE A 216 -54.99 -1.57 2.73
C ILE A 216 -55.18 -2.70 1.72
N CYS A 217 -56.40 -2.88 1.22
CA CYS A 217 -56.72 -3.81 0.15
C CYS A 217 -57.05 -3.02 -1.11
N ALA A 218 -56.25 -3.20 -2.17
CA ALA A 218 -56.44 -2.49 -3.42
C ALA A 218 -56.72 -3.46 -4.56
N LEU A 219 -57.92 -3.39 -5.13
CA LEU A 219 -58.31 -4.30 -6.22
C LEU A 219 -57.78 -3.80 -7.58
N GLY A 220 -58.12 -2.56 -7.96
CA GLY A 220 -57.96 -2.10 -9.33
C GLY A 220 -58.94 -2.78 -10.29
N ASN A 221 -58.95 -2.35 -11.55
CA ASN A 221 -59.94 -2.78 -12.54
C ASN A 221 -59.39 -3.73 -13.62
N GLY A 222 -58.14 -4.18 -13.46
CA GLY A 222 -57.45 -5.06 -14.40
C GLY A 222 -56.76 -4.37 -15.57
N THR A 223 -56.79 -3.04 -15.69
CA THR A 223 -55.94 -2.28 -16.63
C THR A 223 -54.70 -1.74 -15.92
N GLU A 224 -53.56 -1.67 -16.62
CA GLU A 224 -52.33 -1.06 -16.09
C GLU A 224 -52.59 0.31 -15.41
N HIS A 225 -51.98 0.52 -14.25
CA HIS A 225 -52.04 1.78 -13.48
C HIS A 225 -53.45 2.28 -13.11
N SER A 226 -54.43 1.37 -12.98
CA SER A 226 -55.83 1.69 -12.66
C SER A 226 -56.06 2.27 -11.25
N ALA A 227 -55.18 1.98 -10.30
CA ALA A 227 -55.24 2.52 -8.94
C ALA A 227 -53.81 2.70 -8.38
N LYS A 228 -53.67 3.62 -7.43
CA LYS A 228 -52.39 3.94 -6.79
C LYS A 228 -52.50 3.94 -5.27
N VAL A 229 -51.52 3.34 -4.61
CA VAL A 229 -51.31 3.42 -3.16
C VAL A 229 -49.89 3.90 -2.91
N GLU A 230 -49.74 4.99 -2.15
CA GLU A 230 -48.45 5.59 -1.84
C GLU A 230 -48.29 5.73 -0.32
N ILE A 231 -47.19 5.19 0.22
CA ILE A 231 -46.84 5.25 1.63
C ILE A 231 -45.51 5.99 1.76
N SER A 232 -45.56 7.16 2.39
CA SER A 232 -44.39 8.02 2.65
C SER A 232 -44.09 8.18 4.14
N GLY A 233 -45.04 7.80 5.00
CA GLY A 233 -44.94 7.83 6.45
C GLY A 233 -46.11 7.09 7.08
N GLY A 234 -46.25 7.16 8.40
CA GLY A 234 -47.32 6.47 9.14
C GLY A 234 -47.06 4.98 9.37
N GLU A 235 -48.03 4.32 9.98
CA GLU A 235 -47.95 2.93 10.43
C GLU A 235 -49.20 2.12 10.02
N ILE A 236 -49.00 0.90 9.54
CA ILE A 236 -50.05 -0.10 9.34
C ILE A 236 -49.77 -1.28 10.27
N GLN A 237 -50.67 -1.52 11.21
CA GLN A 237 -50.68 -2.68 12.10
C GLN A 237 -51.77 -3.64 11.61
N ALA A 238 -51.36 -4.68 10.90
CA ALA A 238 -52.26 -5.63 10.29
C ALA A 238 -52.35 -6.96 11.04
N GLY A 239 -53.57 -7.50 11.14
CA GLY A 239 -53.79 -8.86 11.65
C GLY A 239 -53.31 -9.94 10.68
N ILE A 240 -53.47 -9.71 9.36
CA ILE A 240 -53.20 -10.66 8.28
C ILE A 240 -52.31 -10.04 7.20
N PHE A 241 -52.81 -9.09 6.41
CA PHE A 241 -52.04 -8.41 5.36
C PHE A 241 -51.98 -6.90 5.62
N GLY A 242 -50.78 -6.34 5.66
CA GLY A 242 -50.60 -4.89 5.71
C GLY A 242 -51.07 -4.20 4.44
N PHE A 243 -50.65 -4.76 3.29
CA PHE A 243 -51.15 -4.38 1.98
C PHE A 243 -51.41 -5.62 1.14
N SER A 244 -52.51 -5.62 0.37
CA SER A 244 -52.83 -6.72 -0.54
C SER A 244 -53.44 -6.22 -1.84
N THR A 245 -52.99 -6.79 -2.96
CA THR A 245 -53.75 -6.77 -4.23
C THR A 245 -54.57 -8.06 -4.39
N ASN A 246 -55.32 -8.18 -5.48
CA ASN A 246 -56.15 -9.36 -5.75
C ASN A 246 -55.93 -9.87 -7.18
N GLY A 247 -55.59 -11.15 -7.31
CA GLY A 247 -55.26 -11.80 -8.58
C GLY A 247 -56.43 -12.46 -9.31
N SER A 248 -57.68 -12.14 -8.94
CA SER A 248 -58.86 -12.66 -9.64
C SER A 248 -58.98 -12.07 -11.05
N GLU A 249 -59.67 -12.78 -11.94
CA GLU A 249 -59.91 -12.34 -13.31
C GLU A 249 -60.59 -10.96 -13.35
N GLY A 250 -60.04 -10.04 -14.14
CA GLY A 250 -60.55 -8.66 -14.29
C GLY A 250 -60.20 -7.73 -13.12
N ILE A 251 -59.25 -8.10 -12.27
CA ILE A 251 -58.73 -7.29 -11.15
C ILE A 251 -57.20 -7.17 -11.29
N GLY A 252 -56.62 -6.08 -10.81
CA GLY A 252 -55.19 -5.78 -10.90
C GLY A 252 -54.92 -4.38 -11.44
N GLY A 253 -53.67 -4.12 -11.84
CA GLY A 253 -53.26 -2.79 -12.29
C GLY A 253 -53.06 -1.78 -11.17
N VAL A 254 -52.55 -2.21 -10.02
CA VAL A 254 -52.33 -1.33 -8.86
C VAL A 254 -50.86 -0.93 -8.80
N ASP A 255 -50.58 0.37 -8.68
CA ASP A 255 -49.25 0.90 -8.39
C ASP A 255 -49.09 1.14 -6.89
N PHE A 256 -48.24 0.33 -6.26
CA PHE A 256 -47.84 0.50 -4.88
C PHE A 256 -46.48 1.20 -4.82
N VAL A 257 -46.37 2.30 -4.09
CA VAL A 257 -45.12 3.03 -3.89
C VAL A 257 -44.87 3.23 -2.40
N MET A 258 -43.71 2.79 -1.91
CA MET A 258 -43.31 2.99 -0.53
C MET A 258 -41.93 3.67 -0.46
N THR A 259 -41.89 4.82 0.21
CA THR A 259 -40.66 5.63 0.42
C THR A 259 -40.32 5.78 1.91
N GLY A 260 -41.26 5.45 2.80
CA GLY A 260 -41.13 5.56 4.25
C GLY A 260 -42.30 4.87 4.96
N GLY A 261 -42.41 5.05 6.27
CA GLY A 261 -43.44 4.43 7.11
C GLY A 261 -43.15 2.98 7.49
N THR A 262 -44.09 2.38 8.22
CA THR A 262 -43.97 1.01 8.75
C THR A 262 -45.22 0.20 8.44
N ILE A 263 -45.01 -1.04 7.98
CA ILE A 263 -46.08 -2.02 7.75
C ILE A 263 -45.71 -3.29 8.52
N THR A 264 -46.57 -3.69 9.45
CA THR A 264 -46.38 -4.89 10.25
C THR A 264 -47.60 -5.78 10.13
N SER A 265 -47.41 -7.04 9.77
CA SER A 265 -48.40 -8.10 9.94
C SER A 265 -48.07 -8.93 11.18
N THR A 266 -49.09 -9.24 11.99
CA THR A 266 -48.95 -10.11 13.16
C THR A 266 -49.18 -11.59 12.86
N ALA A 267 -49.65 -11.93 11.66
CA ALA A 267 -49.84 -13.32 11.26
C ALA A 267 -48.48 -13.98 10.97
N GLU A 268 -48.20 -15.08 11.67
CA GLU A 268 -46.94 -15.82 11.54
C GLU A 268 -46.83 -16.53 10.18
N ASP A 269 -47.95 -16.87 9.55
CA ASP A 269 -48.07 -17.65 8.31
C ASP A 269 -48.53 -16.81 7.10
N ALA A 270 -48.42 -15.48 7.20
CA ALA A 270 -48.88 -14.57 6.16
C ALA A 270 -47.85 -13.48 5.82
N PRO A 271 -47.81 -13.01 4.56
CA PRO A 271 -46.98 -11.89 4.18
C PRO A 271 -47.52 -10.55 4.68
N ALA A 272 -46.64 -9.61 5.01
CA ALA A 272 -47.06 -8.22 5.24
C ALA A 272 -47.56 -7.55 3.95
N LEU A 273 -46.92 -7.84 2.80
CA LEU A 273 -47.38 -7.46 1.46
C LEU A 273 -47.73 -8.71 0.63
N TYR A 274 -49.00 -8.85 0.27
CA TYR A 274 -49.47 -9.91 -0.63
C TYR A 274 -49.74 -9.37 -2.03
N LEU A 275 -48.94 -9.76 -3.03
CA LEU A 275 -48.98 -9.21 -4.39
C LEU A 275 -49.33 -10.29 -5.44
N PRO A 276 -50.60 -10.73 -5.54
CA PRO A 276 -51.03 -11.74 -6.51
C PRO A 276 -51.50 -11.20 -7.87
N ALA A 277 -51.55 -9.88 -8.07
CA ALA A 277 -52.22 -9.27 -9.22
C ALA A 277 -51.30 -8.95 -10.39
N PHE A 278 -51.69 -9.36 -11.60
CA PHE A 278 -51.01 -8.97 -12.84
C PHE A 278 -51.24 -7.48 -13.17
N TYR A 279 -50.41 -6.91 -14.06
CA TYR A 279 -50.34 -5.47 -14.37
C TYR A 279 -50.07 -4.52 -13.19
N SER A 280 -49.82 -5.06 -12.00
CA SER A 280 -49.54 -4.26 -10.80
C SER A 280 -48.05 -4.06 -10.63
N THR A 281 -47.67 -2.90 -10.11
CA THR A 281 -46.28 -2.56 -9.79
C THR A 281 -46.14 -2.28 -8.30
N ALA A 282 -45.02 -2.66 -7.71
CA ALA A 282 -44.64 -2.32 -6.35
C ALA A 282 -43.22 -1.76 -6.35
N THR A 283 -43.06 -0.49 -5.96
CA THR A 283 -41.76 0.20 -5.87
C THR A 283 -41.49 0.59 -4.43
N ILE A 284 -40.46 0.00 -3.83
CA ILE A 284 -40.13 0.16 -2.41
C ILE A 284 -38.69 0.70 -2.33
N THR A 285 -38.55 1.93 -1.87
CA THR A 285 -37.26 2.64 -1.78
C THR A 285 -36.86 2.97 -0.35
N GLY A 286 -37.77 2.82 0.61
CA GLY A 286 -37.55 3.10 2.02
C GLY A 286 -38.71 2.60 2.89
N GLY A 287 -38.56 2.76 4.21
CA GLY A 287 -39.52 2.28 5.21
C GLY A 287 -39.27 0.84 5.65
N THR A 288 -40.14 0.34 6.53
CA THR A 288 -40.00 -0.97 7.18
C THR A 288 -41.22 -1.85 6.92
N ILE A 289 -40.98 -3.10 6.50
CA ILE A 289 -42.00 -4.12 6.25
C ILE A 289 -41.65 -5.36 7.05
N THR A 290 -42.58 -5.86 7.87
CA THR A 290 -42.36 -7.05 8.70
C THR A 290 -43.61 -7.91 8.74
N GLY A 291 -43.49 -9.20 8.43
CA GLY A 291 -44.57 -10.18 8.55
C GLY A 291 -44.02 -11.60 8.66
N GLY A 292 -44.89 -12.60 8.74
CA GLY A 292 -44.49 -14.01 8.63
C GLY A 292 -43.56 -14.21 7.43
N THR A 293 -44.02 -13.73 6.27
CA THR A 293 -43.17 -13.31 5.15
C THR A 293 -43.16 -11.78 5.08
N GLY A 294 -42.04 -11.16 4.67
CA GLY A 294 -42.03 -9.72 4.43
C GLY A 294 -42.93 -9.35 3.23
N ILE A 295 -42.58 -9.87 2.06
CA ILE A 295 -43.33 -9.69 0.81
C ILE A 295 -43.51 -11.04 0.11
N GLU A 296 -44.73 -11.38 -0.28
CA GLU A 296 -44.99 -12.49 -1.22
C GLU A 296 -45.47 -11.90 -2.54
N ILE A 297 -44.67 -12.05 -3.59
CA ILE A 297 -45.05 -11.71 -4.97
C ILE A 297 -45.39 -12.96 -5.76
N ARG A 298 -46.52 -12.90 -6.47
CA ARG A 298 -47.03 -14.01 -7.27
C ARG A 298 -47.48 -13.65 -8.68
N ALA A 299 -47.57 -12.35 -8.97
CA ALA A 299 -47.73 -11.79 -10.31
C ALA A 299 -47.34 -10.29 -10.28
N GLY A 300 -46.95 -9.75 -11.43
CA GLY A 300 -46.65 -8.33 -11.60
C GLY A 300 -45.18 -8.00 -11.35
N GLU A 301 -44.90 -6.74 -11.01
CA GLU A 301 -43.54 -6.21 -10.91
C GLU A 301 -43.22 -5.69 -9.52
N LEU A 302 -42.07 -6.07 -8.96
CA LEU A 302 -41.54 -5.61 -7.69
C LEU A 302 -40.14 -5.02 -7.90
N THR A 303 -39.95 -3.77 -7.49
CA THR A 303 -38.65 -3.11 -7.42
C THR A 303 -38.35 -2.71 -5.98
N VAL A 304 -37.24 -3.20 -5.44
CA VAL A 304 -36.76 -2.89 -4.09
C VAL A 304 -35.40 -2.21 -4.19
N SER A 305 -35.25 -1.03 -3.59
CA SER A 305 -34.00 -0.27 -3.59
C SER A 305 -33.91 0.69 -2.40
N GLY A 306 -32.95 1.64 -2.46
CA GLY A 306 -32.77 2.66 -1.45
C GLY A 306 -32.40 2.06 -0.09
N ASN A 307 -33.09 2.44 0.98
CA ASN A 307 -32.85 2.00 2.35
C ASN A 307 -34.00 1.15 2.93
N ALA A 308 -34.83 0.56 2.07
CA ALA A 308 -35.93 -0.31 2.47
C ALA A 308 -35.46 -1.43 3.42
N GLN A 309 -36.26 -1.71 4.45
CA GLN A 309 -36.00 -2.77 5.44
C GLN A 309 -37.15 -3.78 5.37
N ILE A 310 -36.87 -5.00 4.95
CA ILE A 310 -37.88 -6.04 4.73
C ILE A 310 -37.51 -7.29 5.54
N SER A 311 -38.42 -7.77 6.38
CA SER A 311 -38.15 -8.91 7.26
C SER A 311 -39.29 -9.94 7.24
N GLY A 312 -38.92 -11.20 6.98
CA GLY A 312 -39.74 -12.37 7.28
C GLY A 312 -39.35 -12.94 8.64
N ILE A 313 -40.32 -13.07 9.54
CA ILE A 313 -40.09 -13.55 10.92
C ILE A 313 -40.84 -14.84 11.26
N GLY A 314 -41.67 -15.33 10.33
CA GLY A 314 -42.43 -16.56 10.50
C GLY A 314 -41.58 -17.83 10.31
N PRO A 315 -42.16 -19.01 10.61
CA PRO A 315 -41.54 -20.28 10.26
C PRO A 315 -41.42 -20.43 8.73
N LEU A 316 -40.40 -21.13 8.24
CA LEU A 316 -40.27 -21.39 6.82
C LEU A 316 -41.39 -22.32 6.33
N GLU A 317 -42.25 -21.81 5.44
CA GLU A 317 -43.30 -22.59 4.78
C GLU A 317 -43.39 -22.26 3.28
N SER A 318 -43.75 -23.26 2.48
CA SER A 318 -44.00 -23.12 1.04
C SER A 318 -44.98 -24.20 0.58
N SER A 319 -46.29 -23.95 0.74
CA SER A 319 -47.35 -24.92 0.46
C SER A 319 -48.33 -24.40 -0.61
N PRO A 320 -48.74 -25.21 -1.61
CA PRO A 320 -49.63 -24.77 -2.68
C PRO A 320 -50.97 -24.20 -2.16
N ASN A 321 -51.29 -22.99 -2.61
CA ASN A 321 -52.54 -22.29 -2.32
C ASN A 321 -52.93 -21.38 -3.50
N GLY A 322 -54.20 -21.45 -3.90
CA GLY A 322 -54.77 -20.70 -5.02
C GLY A 322 -55.68 -19.53 -4.62
N SER A 323 -55.90 -19.29 -3.31
CA SER A 323 -56.74 -18.19 -2.83
C SER A 323 -56.16 -17.49 -1.60
N GLY A 324 -54.83 -17.51 -1.46
CA GLY A 324 -54.11 -16.88 -0.35
C GLY A 324 -52.60 -17.05 -0.48
N SER A 325 -51.87 -16.71 0.58
CA SER A 325 -50.42 -16.88 0.67
C SER A 325 -50.01 -18.36 0.57
N THR A 326 -48.81 -18.58 0.07
CA THR A 326 -48.14 -19.89 0.02
C THR A 326 -46.94 -19.94 0.96
N SER A 327 -46.45 -18.78 1.39
CA SER A 327 -45.12 -18.65 1.98
C SER A 327 -45.14 -18.07 3.39
N SER A 328 -44.19 -18.53 4.19
CA SER A 328 -43.82 -17.92 5.46
C SER A 328 -42.29 -18.03 5.64
N GLY A 329 -41.72 -17.13 6.43
CA GLY A 329 -40.30 -17.14 6.84
C GLY A 329 -39.33 -16.53 5.85
N ALA A 330 -39.78 -16.03 4.70
CA ALA A 330 -38.93 -15.36 3.72
C ALA A 330 -38.97 -13.83 3.90
N GLY A 331 -37.84 -13.15 3.66
CA GLY A 331 -37.85 -11.70 3.48
C GLY A 331 -38.72 -11.32 2.27
N ILE A 332 -38.38 -11.89 1.12
CA ILE A 332 -39.21 -11.85 -0.10
C ILE A 332 -39.39 -13.28 -0.62
N ALA A 333 -40.64 -13.71 -0.72
CA ALA A 333 -41.03 -14.93 -1.41
C ALA A 333 -41.47 -14.61 -2.84
N ILE A 334 -40.90 -15.33 -3.79
CA ILE A 334 -41.19 -15.22 -5.22
C ILE A 334 -41.81 -16.55 -5.62
N ALA A 335 -43.15 -16.60 -5.65
CA ALA A 335 -43.88 -17.86 -5.73
C ALA A 335 -44.91 -17.84 -6.86
N GLN A 336 -44.68 -18.63 -7.91
CA GLN A 336 -45.57 -18.67 -9.08
C GLN A 336 -47.00 -19.07 -8.68
N HIS A 337 -47.99 -18.30 -9.14
CA HIS A 337 -49.40 -18.54 -8.83
C HIS A 337 -50.01 -19.59 -9.78
N ALA A 338 -51.18 -20.13 -9.42
CA ALA A 338 -51.94 -21.01 -10.31
C ALA A 338 -52.44 -20.29 -11.59
N THR A 339 -52.39 -18.96 -11.61
CA THR A 339 -52.73 -18.12 -12.77
C THR A 339 -51.58 -18.02 -13.79
N LYS A 340 -50.36 -18.46 -13.44
CA LYS A 340 -49.18 -18.50 -14.32
C LYS A 340 -48.84 -17.16 -14.97
N GLN A 341 -49.08 -16.08 -14.23
CA GLN A 341 -48.81 -14.73 -14.73
C GLN A 341 -47.32 -14.40 -14.54
N PRO A 342 -46.74 -13.52 -15.39
CA PRO A 342 -45.37 -13.07 -15.23
C PRO A 342 -45.08 -12.45 -13.85
N ILE A 343 -43.87 -12.70 -13.37
CA ILE A 343 -43.31 -12.10 -12.15
C ILE A 343 -41.97 -11.45 -12.51
N ASN A 344 -41.82 -10.16 -12.27
CA ASN A 344 -40.55 -9.46 -12.44
C ASN A 344 -40.10 -8.88 -11.09
N VAL A 345 -38.92 -9.28 -10.60
CA VAL A 345 -38.36 -8.78 -9.34
C VAL A 345 -36.99 -8.16 -9.59
N THR A 346 -36.83 -6.91 -9.17
CA THR A 346 -35.55 -6.19 -9.23
C THR A 346 -35.14 -5.71 -7.83
N ILE A 347 -33.92 -6.06 -7.41
CA ILE A 347 -33.33 -5.63 -6.14
C ILE A 347 -32.02 -4.90 -6.45
N SER A 348 -31.87 -3.71 -5.90
CA SER A 348 -30.70 -2.84 -6.14
C SER A 348 -30.42 -1.92 -4.96
N GLY A 349 -29.34 -1.13 -5.03
CA GLY A 349 -29.01 -0.16 -3.99
C GLY A 349 -28.65 -0.81 -2.65
N ASN A 350 -29.15 -0.24 -1.55
CA ASN A 350 -28.76 -0.60 -0.17
C ASN A 350 -29.93 -1.19 0.65
N ALA A 351 -30.94 -1.73 -0.03
CA ALA A 351 -32.07 -2.33 0.67
C ALA A 351 -31.61 -3.52 1.52
N LYS A 352 -32.17 -3.68 2.71
CA LYS A 352 -31.89 -4.80 3.60
C LYS A 352 -33.09 -5.73 3.63
N ILE A 353 -32.84 -7.00 3.33
CA ILE A 353 -33.84 -8.05 3.25
C ILE A 353 -33.39 -9.21 4.12
N SER A 354 -34.22 -9.63 5.06
CA SER A 354 -33.89 -10.67 6.02
C SER A 354 -35.00 -11.71 6.19
N GLY A 355 -34.65 -12.98 6.39
CA GLY A 355 -35.58 -14.06 6.74
C GLY A 355 -34.84 -15.38 6.94
N THR A 356 -35.54 -16.51 7.07
CA THR A 356 -34.90 -17.83 6.94
C THR A 356 -34.18 -17.95 5.60
N TYR A 357 -34.82 -17.38 4.58
CA TYR A 357 -34.18 -16.92 3.35
C TYR A 357 -34.49 -15.44 3.19
N ALA A 358 -33.50 -14.64 2.83
CA ALA A 358 -33.75 -13.27 2.38
C ALA A 358 -34.59 -13.32 1.09
N LEU A 359 -34.21 -14.18 0.14
CA LEU A 359 -34.97 -14.46 -1.08
C LEU A 359 -35.31 -15.95 -1.18
N HIS A 360 -36.60 -16.24 -1.34
CA HIS A 360 -37.10 -17.60 -1.52
C HIS A 360 -37.91 -17.67 -2.82
N GLU A 361 -37.24 -18.09 -3.89
CA GLU A 361 -37.90 -18.42 -5.17
C GLU A 361 -38.34 -19.89 -5.14
N SER A 362 -39.63 -20.14 -5.38
CA SER A 362 -40.19 -21.49 -5.37
C SER A 362 -41.39 -21.66 -6.30
N ASN A 363 -41.67 -22.91 -6.67
CA ASN A 363 -42.78 -23.34 -7.52
C ASN A 363 -43.79 -24.22 -6.75
N PRO A 364 -44.47 -23.69 -5.72
CA PRO A 364 -45.32 -24.50 -4.84
C PRO A 364 -46.50 -25.14 -5.59
N GLN A 365 -46.93 -24.55 -6.71
CA GLN A 365 -48.03 -25.05 -7.55
C GLN A 365 -47.60 -26.12 -8.56
N LYS A 366 -46.29 -26.45 -8.64
CA LYS A 366 -45.73 -27.40 -9.61
C LYS A 366 -46.13 -27.04 -11.05
N ASN A 367 -46.02 -25.76 -11.37
CA ASN A 367 -46.29 -25.28 -12.71
C ASN A 367 -45.26 -25.83 -13.70
N ASP A 368 -45.67 -25.91 -14.96
CA ASP A 368 -44.81 -26.31 -16.07
C ASP A 368 -43.67 -25.30 -16.33
N PRO A 369 -42.58 -25.73 -17.00
CA PRO A 369 -41.44 -24.87 -17.30
C PRO A 369 -41.80 -23.58 -18.03
N GLU A 370 -42.79 -23.58 -18.92
CA GLU A 370 -43.22 -22.38 -19.66
C GLU A 370 -43.80 -21.28 -18.74
N ALA A 371 -44.42 -21.67 -17.62
CA ALA A 371 -44.85 -20.72 -16.60
C ALA A 371 -43.68 -20.18 -15.76
N ILE A 372 -42.65 -21.00 -15.56
CA ILE A 372 -41.46 -20.64 -14.80
C ILE A 372 -40.53 -19.73 -15.59
N GLU A 373 -40.43 -19.88 -16.90
CA GLU A 373 -39.71 -18.95 -17.80
C GLU A 373 -40.22 -17.50 -17.72
N GLN A 374 -41.43 -17.29 -17.19
CA GLN A 374 -42.02 -15.96 -16.98
C GLN A 374 -41.66 -15.34 -15.63
N VAL A 375 -40.92 -16.05 -14.77
CA VAL A 375 -40.35 -15.54 -13.52
C VAL A 375 -38.97 -14.96 -13.82
N LYS A 376 -38.80 -13.66 -13.60
CA LYS A 376 -37.55 -12.95 -13.85
C LYS A 376 -37.09 -12.25 -12.59
N ILE A 377 -35.84 -12.50 -12.21
CA ILE A 377 -35.21 -11.94 -11.02
C ILE A 377 -33.93 -11.22 -11.47
N ALA A 378 -33.66 -10.06 -10.88
CA ALA A 378 -32.42 -9.34 -11.04
C ALA A 378 -31.97 -8.77 -9.69
N VAL A 379 -30.83 -9.23 -9.18
CA VAL A 379 -30.21 -8.71 -7.96
C VAL A 379 -28.89 -8.03 -8.33
N THR A 380 -28.84 -6.71 -8.17
CA THR A 380 -27.67 -5.88 -8.48
C THR A 380 -27.11 -5.15 -7.26
N GLY A 381 -27.76 -5.31 -6.10
CA GLY A 381 -27.41 -4.68 -4.84
C GLY A 381 -28.28 -5.21 -3.70
N GLY A 382 -28.14 -4.60 -2.52
CA GLY A 382 -28.85 -4.96 -1.29
C GLY A 382 -28.02 -5.82 -0.33
N ALA A 383 -28.47 -5.87 0.92
CA ALA A 383 -27.99 -6.76 1.97
C ALA A 383 -29.01 -7.88 2.18
N LEU A 384 -28.64 -9.09 1.77
CA LEU A 384 -29.48 -10.29 1.81
C LEU A 384 -29.03 -11.15 3.00
N GLU A 385 -29.81 -11.16 4.08
CA GLU A 385 -29.40 -11.81 5.33
C GLU A 385 -30.30 -13.00 5.66
N THR A 386 -29.70 -14.17 5.87
CA THR A 386 -30.39 -15.27 6.57
C THR A 386 -30.33 -15.05 8.08
N ASN A 387 -31.44 -15.31 8.78
CA ASN A 387 -31.49 -15.36 10.24
C ASN A 387 -31.09 -16.73 10.81
N ALA A 388 -30.76 -17.70 9.95
CA ALA A 388 -30.33 -19.05 10.29
C ALA A 388 -29.03 -19.45 9.56
N PRO A 389 -27.92 -18.69 9.72
CA PRO A 389 -26.69 -18.87 8.94
C PRO A 389 -26.02 -20.24 9.11
N ASP A 390 -26.27 -20.94 10.22
CA ASP A 390 -25.77 -22.30 10.46
C ASP A 390 -26.58 -23.40 9.74
N ALA A 391 -27.76 -23.06 9.22
CA ALA A 391 -28.73 -24.02 8.67
C ALA A 391 -29.19 -23.71 7.24
N SER A 392 -29.12 -22.46 6.80
CA SER A 392 -29.55 -22.03 5.47
C SER A 392 -28.60 -20.99 4.87
N GLN A 393 -28.63 -20.87 3.55
CA GLN A 393 -28.03 -19.75 2.83
C GLN A 393 -29.04 -18.60 2.75
N ALA A 394 -28.59 -17.37 2.46
CA ALA A 394 -29.49 -16.22 2.31
C ALA A 394 -30.47 -16.33 1.13
N ILE A 395 -30.16 -17.15 0.11
CA ILE A 395 -31.00 -17.31 -1.09
C ILE A 395 -31.30 -18.79 -1.31
N TYR A 396 -32.58 -19.09 -1.53
CA TYR A 396 -33.04 -20.34 -2.11
C TYR A 396 -33.74 -20.06 -3.44
N SER A 397 -33.46 -20.91 -4.42
CA SER A 397 -34.05 -20.84 -5.75
C SER A 397 -34.31 -22.26 -6.24
N GLU A 398 -35.56 -22.58 -6.56
CA GLU A 398 -35.97 -23.90 -7.04
C GLU A 398 -35.63 -24.06 -8.52
N ASP A 399 -35.98 -23.06 -9.33
CA ASP A 399 -35.93 -23.16 -10.79
C ASP A 399 -35.15 -22.02 -11.48
N CYS A 400 -34.95 -20.89 -10.81
CA CYS A 400 -34.24 -19.74 -11.37
C CYS A 400 -32.71 -19.82 -11.16
N THR A 401 -31.92 -19.36 -12.13
CA THR A 401 -30.45 -19.33 -12.07
C THR A 401 -29.87 -18.03 -12.63
N GLY A 402 -28.61 -17.71 -12.30
CA GLY A 402 -27.85 -16.63 -12.94
C GLY A 402 -28.35 -15.20 -12.74
N PHE A 403 -29.13 -14.94 -11.69
CA PHE A 403 -29.80 -13.65 -11.47
C PHE A 403 -29.11 -12.70 -10.48
N VAL A 404 -28.05 -13.14 -9.79
CA VAL A 404 -27.30 -12.33 -8.82
C VAL A 404 -26.01 -11.79 -9.44
N LYS A 405 -25.92 -10.45 -9.54
CA LYS A 405 -24.79 -9.68 -10.07
C LYS A 405 -24.12 -8.76 -9.06
N GLY A 406 -24.76 -8.52 -7.91
CA GLY A 406 -24.26 -7.59 -6.91
C GLY A 406 -25.00 -7.69 -5.59
N GLY A 407 -24.49 -7.00 -4.58
CA GLY A 407 -25.03 -7.01 -3.22
C GLY A 407 -24.15 -7.76 -2.24
N THR A 408 -24.64 -7.90 -1.01
CA THR A 408 -23.95 -8.56 0.09
C THR A 408 -24.83 -9.63 0.73
N SER A 409 -24.20 -10.64 1.31
CA SER A 409 -24.86 -11.71 2.05
C SER A 409 -24.06 -12.06 3.30
N ASN A 410 -24.73 -12.51 4.37
CA ASN A 410 -24.07 -12.99 5.58
C ASN A 410 -23.67 -14.47 5.52
N THR A 411 -23.94 -15.15 4.40
CA THR A 411 -23.50 -16.52 4.11
C THR A 411 -23.08 -16.65 2.64
N GLU A 412 -22.26 -17.66 2.33
CA GLU A 412 -22.04 -18.08 0.93
C GLU A 412 -23.37 -18.37 0.21
N LEU A 413 -23.45 -18.02 -1.07
CA LEU A 413 -24.62 -18.21 -1.92
C LEU A 413 -24.46 -19.48 -2.78
N PRO A 414 -25.56 -20.11 -3.22
CA PRO A 414 -25.49 -21.17 -4.21
C PRO A 414 -24.80 -20.69 -5.50
N GLY A 415 -23.84 -21.45 -6.04
CA GLY A 415 -23.15 -21.07 -7.28
C GLY A 415 -24.09 -20.88 -8.48
N ALA A 416 -25.22 -21.60 -8.50
CA ALA A 416 -26.22 -21.54 -9.58
C ALA A 416 -26.97 -20.19 -9.66
N VAL A 417 -27.05 -19.41 -8.57
CA VAL A 417 -27.74 -18.11 -8.59
C VAL A 417 -26.85 -16.97 -9.11
N LEU A 418 -25.53 -17.17 -9.15
CA LEU A 418 -24.57 -16.16 -9.63
C LEU A 418 -24.61 -16.05 -11.15
N ALA A 419 -24.66 -14.80 -11.65
CA ALA A 419 -24.48 -14.54 -13.07
C ALA A 419 -23.07 -14.92 -13.56
N ASP A 420 -22.92 -15.17 -14.86
CA ASP A 420 -21.66 -15.65 -15.43
C ASP A 420 -20.48 -14.69 -15.30
N ASP A 421 -20.74 -13.37 -15.25
CA ASP A 421 -19.75 -12.31 -15.10
C ASP A 421 -19.50 -11.89 -13.63
N SER A 422 -20.04 -12.66 -12.69
CA SER A 422 -20.04 -12.33 -11.25
C SER A 422 -19.37 -13.41 -10.42
N ALA A 423 -18.74 -12.98 -9.33
CA ALA A 423 -18.05 -13.86 -8.40
C ALA A 423 -18.31 -13.43 -6.94
N MET A 424 -18.20 -14.39 -6.04
CA MET A 424 -18.25 -14.14 -4.59
C MET A 424 -16.86 -13.81 -4.09
N LEU A 425 -16.75 -12.71 -3.34
CA LEU A 425 -15.61 -12.39 -2.49
C LEU A 425 -16.04 -12.52 -1.03
N VAL A 426 -15.51 -13.54 -0.35
CA VAL A 426 -15.84 -13.92 1.02
C VAL A 426 -14.79 -13.38 1.99
N ASN A 427 -15.22 -12.71 3.05
CA ASN A 427 -14.33 -12.20 4.09
C ASN A 427 -14.10 -13.22 5.23
N GLU A 428 -13.29 -12.86 6.22
CA GLU A 428 -12.96 -13.75 7.35
C GLU A 428 -14.16 -14.07 8.25
N GLU A 429 -15.18 -13.20 8.30
CA GLU A 429 -16.43 -13.42 9.01
C GLU A 429 -17.43 -14.30 8.23
N GLY A 430 -17.09 -14.74 7.01
CA GLY A 430 -17.98 -15.53 6.15
C GLY A 430 -19.03 -14.71 5.40
N SER A 431 -18.97 -13.38 5.49
CA SER A 431 -19.82 -12.48 4.71
C SER A 431 -19.34 -12.39 3.27
N VAL A 432 -20.28 -12.30 2.35
CA VAL A 432 -20.05 -12.31 0.91
C VAL A 432 -20.36 -10.95 0.31
N SER A 433 -19.47 -10.48 -0.55
CA SER A 433 -19.76 -9.46 -1.55
C SER A 433 -19.82 -10.11 -2.93
N VAL A 434 -20.91 -9.90 -3.65
CA VAL A 434 -20.98 -10.30 -5.07
C VAL A 434 -20.47 -9.14 -5.91
N VAL A 435 -19.42 -9.38 -6.67
CA VAL A 435 -18.72 -8.38 -7.49
C VAL A 435 -18.36 -8.97 -8.85
N SER A 436 -17.75 -8.18 -9.74
CA SER A 436 -17.19 -8.73 -10.98
C SER A 436 -16.05 -9.70 -10.68
N GLU A 437 -15.80 -10.69 -11.55
CA GLU A 437 -14.69 -11.64 -11.34
C GLU A 437 -13.34 -10.94 -11.23
N ALA A 438 -13.12 -9.88 -12.02
CA ALA A 438 -11.88 -9.09 -11.96
C ALA A 438 -11.69 -8.41 -10.58
N ASP A 439 -12.75 -7.84 -10.03
CA ASP A 439 -12.71 -7.20 -8.70
C ASP A 439 -12.54 -8.24 -7.59
N ALA A 440 -13.16 -9.42 -7.74
CA ALA A 440 -12.98 -10.53 -6.80
C ALA A 440 -11.51 -10.98 -6.75
N VAL A 441 -10.87 -11.21 -7.91
CA VAL A 441 -9.44 -11.58 -8.00
C VAL A 441 -8.54 -10.49 -7.39
N ALA A 442 -8.83 -9.22 -7.68
CA ALA A 442 -8.08 -8.10 -7.12
C ALA A 442 -8.15 -8.07 -5.59
N GLY A 443 -9.32 -8.37 -5.00
CA GLY A 443 -9.53 -8.43 -3.55
C GLY A 443 -9.12 -9.75 -2.87
N ALA A 444 -8.81 -10.79 -3.64
CA ALA A 444 -8.60 -12.14 -3.11
C ALA A 444 -7.16 -12.42 -2.65
N GLY A 445 -7.02 -13.13 -1.53
CA GLY A 445 -5.79 -13.81 -1.13
C GLY A 445 -5.79 -15.30 -1.47
N ALA A 446 -6.97 -15.89 -1.65
CA ALA A 446 -7.13 -17.30 -2.03
C ALA A 446 -8.43 -17.51 -2.82
N PHE A 447 -8.56 -18.68 -3.46
CA PHE A 447 -9.81 -19.13 -4.06
C PHE A 447 -10.00 -20.64 -3.89
N VAL A 448 -11.25 -21.08 -4.02
CA VAL A 448 -11.66 -22.49 -4.07
C VAL A 448 -12.63 -22.66 -5.24
N GLU A 449 -12.47 -23.72 -6.02
CA GLU A 449 -13.46 -24.11 -7.04
C GLU A 449 -14.57 -24.95 -6.40
N LYS A 450 -15.81 -24.45 -6.44
CA LYS A 450 -17.02 -25.13 -5.94
C LYS A 450 -18.10 -25.08 -7.01
N ASP A 451 -18.78 -26.20 -7.24
CA ASP A 451 -19.92 -26.28 -8.17
C ASP A 451 -19.65 -25.71 -9.58
N GLY A 452 -18.40 -25.83 -10.07
CA GLY A 452 -17.98 -25.30 -11.37
C GLY A 452 -17.78 -23.78 -11.42
N LYS A 453 -17.76 -23.10 -10.26
CA LYS A 453 -17.47 -21.66 -10.11
C LYS A 453 -16.31 -21.46 -9.14
N LYS A 454 -15.56 -20.35 -9.30
CA LYS A 454 -14.55 -19.93 -8.32
C LYS A 454 -15.19 -19.07 -7.25
N VAL A 455 -15.00 -19.47 -6.00
CA VAL A 455 -15.30 -18.65 -4.82
C VAL A 455 -13.98 -18.05 -4.35
N TYR A 456 -13.94 -16.73 -4.27
CA TYR A 456 -12.75 -15.99 -3.88
C TYR A 456 -12.83 -15.59 -2.41
N TYR A 457 -11.70 -15.60 -1.73
CA TYR A 457 -11.60 -15.28 -0.31
C TYR A 457 -10.57 -14.17 -0.11
N THR A 458 -10.88 -13.21 0.75
CA THR A 458 -10.00 -12.06 1.01
C THR A 458 -8.63 -12.48 1.53
N THR A 459 -8.57 -13.57 2.30
CA THR A 459 -7.35 -14.12 2.88
C THR A 459 -7.35 -15.65 2.81
N PRO A 460 -6.19 -16.32 2.91
CA PRO A 460 -6.14 -17.76 3.11
C PRO A 460 -6.92 -18.23 4.34
N ALA A 461 -6.90 -17.46 5.44
CA ALA A 461 -7.66 -17.75 6.65
C ALA A 461 -9.17 -17.72 6.41
N ALA A 462 -9.68 -16.76 5.62
CA ALA A 462 -11.08 -16.74 5.21
C ALA A 462 -11.46 -18.01 4.43
N ALA A 463 -10.60 -18.47 3.53
CA ALA A 463 -10.81 -19.72 2.80
C ALA A 463 -10.83 -20.93 3.74
N GLU A 464 -9.91 -21.03 4.69
CA GLU A 464 -9.85 -22.12 5.67
C GLU A 464 -11.08 -22.15 6.59
N ASN A 465 -11.51 -20.99 7.09
CA ASN A 465 -12.69 -20.86 7.95
C ASN A 465 -13.97 -21.31 7.23
N ALA A 466 -14.12 -20.92 5.97
CA ALA A 466 -15.28 -21.29 5.15
C ALA A 466 -15.21 -22.74 4.63
N ASN A 467 -14.03 -23.37 4.63
CA ASN A 467 -13.77 -24.70 4.09
C ASN A 467 -13.00 -25.59 5.07
N PRO A 468 -13.54 -25.83 6.27
CA PRO A 468 -12.83 -26.57 7.31
C PRO A 468 -12.51 -27.99 6.83
N GLY A 469 -11.22 -28.33 6.83
CA GLY A 469 -10.72 -29.66 6.44
C GLY A 469 -10.45 -29.87 4.94
N ALA A 470 -10.65 -28.86 4.09
CA ALA A 470 -10.39 -28.94 2.65
C ALA A 470 -9.13 -28.15 2.22
N THR A 471 -8.05 -28.21 3.01
CA THR A 471 -6.84 -27.41 2.79
C THR A 471 -6.15 -27.66 1.44
N GLU A 472 -6.29 -28.85 0.86
CA GLU A 472 -5.70 -29.19 -0.45
C GLU A 472 -6.41 -28.49 -1.63
N ASP A 473 -7.69 -28.14 -1.44
CA ASP A 473 -8.52 -27.48 -2.44
C ASP A 473 -8.32 -25.95 -2.44
N ILE A 474 -7.78 -25.39 -1.36
CA ILE A 474 -7.50 -23.96 -1.22
C ILE A 474 -6.28 -23.59 -2.07
N LYS A 475 -6.48 -22.70 -3.04
CA LYS A 475 -5.41 -22.13 -3.86
C LYS A 475 -5.09 -20.73 -3.38
N VAL A 476 -3.91 -20.56 -2.80
CA VAL A 476 -3.41 -19.28 -2.30
C VAL A 476 -2.64 -18.56 -3.40
N TYR A 477 -2.87 -17.25 -3.55
CA TYR A 477 -2.07 -16.43 -4.45
C TYR A 477 -0.71 -16.12 -3.82
N ALA A 478 0.36 -16.50 -4.50
CA ALA A 478 1.73 -16.35 -4.04
C ALA A 478 2.38 -15.05 -4.56
N VAL A 479 2.06 -14.66 -5.80
CA VAL A 479 2.73 -13.57 -6.50
C VAL A 479 1.76 -12.76 -7.37
N GLU A 480 2.17 -11.53 -7.70
CA GLU A 480 1.46 -10.64 -8.62
C GLU A 480 2.38 -10.14 -9.75
N VAL A 481 1.82 -10.05 -10.97
CA VAL A 481 2.46 -9.44 -12.14
C VAL A 481 1.43 -8.56 -12.85
N ASN A 482 1.69 -7.26 -12.97
CA ASN A 482 0.82 -6.30 -13.67
C ASN A 482 -0.66 -6.35 -13.21
N GLY A 483 -0.93 -6.53 -11.91
CA GLY A 483 -2.29 -6.65 -11.36
C GLY A 483 -2.93 -8.05 -11.48
N GLN A 484 -2.26 -9.01 -12.13
CA GLN A 484 -2.70 -10.40 -12.19
C GLN A 484 -2.00 -11.22 -11.11
N LYS A 485 -2.77 -12.03 -10.37
CA LYS A 485 -2.24 -12.88 -9.29
C LYS A 485 -2.08 -14.34 -9.75
N PHE A 486 -1.02 -14.98 -9.27
CA PHE A 486 -0.66 -16.36 -9.61
C PHE A 486 -0.40 -17.19 -8.36
N ALA A 487 -0.62 -18.50 -8.44
CA ALA A 487 -0.47 -19.39 -7.30
C ALA A 487 0.99 -19.77 -7.04
N THR A 488 1.87 -19.63 -8.05
CA THR A 488 3.30 -19.94 -7.93
C THR A 488 4.20 -18.86 -8.50
N LEU A 489 5.43 -18.77 -8.00
CA LEU A 489 6.47 -17.91 -8.54
C LEU A 489 6.84 -18.29 -9.99
N GLU A 490 6.88 -19.58 -10.32
CA GLU A 490 7.09 -20.09 -11.68
C GLU A 490 6.10 -19.48 -12.70
N GLU A 491 4.81 -19.50 -12.38
CA GLU A 491 3.76 -18.88 -13.21
C GLU A 491 3.97 -17.36 -13.35
N GLY A 492 4.33 -16.70 -12.25
CA GLY A 492 4.64 -15.28 -12.25
C GLY A 492 5.84 -14.95 -13.16
N ILE A 493 6.92 -15.72 -13.10
CA ILE A 493 8.10 -15.54 -13.96
C ILE A 493 7.71 -15.73 -15.42
N ALA A 494 6.91 -16.76 -15.74
CA ALA A 494 6.43 -16.99 -17.10
C ALA A 494 5.59 -15.82 -17.64
N ALA A 495 4.79 -15.16 -16.79
CA ALA A 495 4.05 -13.95 -17.14
C ALA A 495 4.95 -12.70 -17.28
N ALA A 496 6.00 -12.61 -16.46
CA ALA A 496 6.92 -11.48 -16.41
C ALA A 496 8.08 -11.55 -17.42
N LYS A 497 8.32 -12.69 -18.10
CA LYS A 497 9.52 -12.96 -18.92
C LYS A 497 9.86 -11.95 -20.04
N ASN A 498 8.98 -11.02 -20.35
CA ASN A 498 9.18 -9.98 -21.37
C ASN A 498 9.47 -8.59 -20.77
N GLY A 499 10.06 -8.54 -19.57
CA GLY A 499 10.43 -7.30 -18.87
C GLY A 499 9.46 -6.87 -17.77
N GLY A 500 8.63 -7.79 -17.26
CA GLY A 500 7.72 -7.57 -16.14
C GLY A 500 8.40 -7.74 -14.77
N THR A 501 7.69 -7.31 -13.73
CA THR A 501 8.09 -7.52 -12.33
C THR A 501 7.12 -8.49 -11.67
N VAL A 502 7.65 -9.54 -11.08
CA VAL A 502 6.95 -10.46 -10.18
C VAL A 502 7.13 -9.93 -8.76
N THR A 503 6.03 -9.64 -8.08
CA THR A 503 6.05 -9.19 -6.68
C THR A 503 5.48 -10.29 -5.80
N LEU A 504 6.21 -10.68 -4.74
CA LEU A 504 5.69 -11.64 -3.76
C LEU A 504 4.56 -11.02 -2.93
N LEU A 505 3.55 -11.83 -2.61
CA LEU A 505 2.41 -11.46 -1.76
C LEU A 505 2.52 -12.05 -0.35
N SER A 506 3.42 -13.02 -0.15
CA SER A 506 3.64 -13.74 1.10
C SER A 506 5.00 -14.44 1.09
N ASP A 507 5.40 -14.97 2.24
CA ASP A 507 6.56 -15.87 2.32
C ASP A 507 6.27 -17.17 1.56
N LEU A 508 7.25 -17.64 0.80
CA LEU A 508 7.08 -18.80 -0.09
C LEU A 508 7.88 -20.01 0.41
N GLY A 509 7.21 -21.16 0.40
CA GLY A 509 7.87 -22.47 0.46
C GLY A 509 8.11 -23.03 -0.93
N ALA A 510 8.77 -24.19 -0.97
CA ALA A 510 9.06 -24.95 -2.19
C ALA A 510 7.87 -25.11 -3.14
N ASP A 511 6.68 -25.43 -2.62
CA ASP A 511 5.48 -25.67 -3.44
C ASP A 511 4.90 -24.40 -4.07
N GLN A 512 5.05 -23.25 -3.41
CA GLN A 512 4.67 -21.95 -3.96
C GLN A 512 5.74 -21.39 -4.91
N VAL A 513 6.99 -21.86 -4.83
CA VAL A 513 8.00 -21.49 -5.83
C VAL A 513 7.72 -22.17 -7.17
N SER A 514 7.43 -23.47 -7.14
CA SER A 514 7.14 -24.26 -8.34
C SER A 514 6.20 -25.41 -8.02
N ALA A 515 5.17 -25.61 -8.86
CA ALA A 515 4.29 -26.76 -8.75
C ALA A 515 4.94 -28.04 -9.28
N GLY A 516 6.01 -27.92 -10.09
CA GLY A 516 6.74 -29.02 -10.70
C GLY A 516 7.63 -29.80 -9.74
N LYS A 517 8.43 -30.72 -10.29
CA LYS A 517 9.44 -31.49 -9.53
C LYS A 517 10.63 -30.64 -9.08
N ASP A 518 10.90 -29.54 -9.79
CA ASP A 518 12.05 -28.68 -9.60
C ASP A 518 11.61 -27.52 -8.69
N LYS A 519 11.80 -27.70 -7.38
CA LYS A 519 11.26 -26.82 -6.31
C LYS A 519 12.19 -25.63 -5.99
N TYR A 520 12.61 -24.91 -7.02
CA TYR A 520 13.52 -23.76 -6.93
C TYR A 520 13.27 -22.78 -8.08
N ILE A 521 13.89 -21.59 -8.03
CA ILE A 521 13.73 -20.58 -9.09
C ILE A 521 14.48 -21.07 -10.33
N ASN A 522 13.77 -21.42 -11.40
CA ASN A 522 14.36 -22.04 -12.57
C ASN A 522 14.05 -21.26 -13.85
N ILE A 523 15.10 -20.72 -14.49
CA ILE A 523 14.99 -19.99 -15.76
C ILE A 523 15.42 -20.91 -16.90
N THR A 524 14.43 -21.41 -17.65
CA THR A 524 14.63 -22.40 -18.73
C THR A 524 14.38 -21.85 -20.14
N GLU A 525 13.82 -20.65 -20.25
CA GLU A 525 13.49 -20.04 -21.54
C GLU A 525 14.53 -18.99 -21.95
N ALA A 526 15.08 -19.13 -23.16
CA ALA A 526 16.05 -18.19 -23.70
C ALA A 526 15.40 -16.82 -23.99
N GLY A 527 16.12 -15.74 -23.69
CA GLY A 527 15.60 -14.38 -23.87
C GLY A 527 14.75 -13.87 -22.69
N THR A 528 14.63 -14.64 -21.60
CA THR A 528 13.86 -14.24 -20.41
C THR A 528 14.42 -12.95 -19.82
N LYS A 529 13.55 -11.97 -19.64
CA LYS A 529 13.79 -10.70 -18.95
C LYS A 529 12.77 -10.55 -17.84
N ALA A 530 13.17 -10.67 -16.59
CA ALA A 530 12.25 -10.57 -15.45
C ALA A 530 12.91 -9.91 -14.25
N THR A 531 12.10 -9.20 -13.46
CA THR A 531 12.47 -8.78 -12.09
C THR A 531 11.63 -9.58 -11.11
N ILE A 532 12.26 -10.16 -10.08
CA ILE A 532 11.61 -10.79 -8.95
C ILE A 532 11.85 -9.88 -7.74
N ASP A 533 10.80 -9.19 -7.31
CA ASP A 533 10.79 -8.37 -6.11
C ASP A 533 10.19 -9.20 -4.97
N LEU A 534 11.02 -9.55 -3.98
CA LEU A 534 10.56 -10.30 -2.82
C LEU A 534 9.72 -9.42 -1.89
N ALA A 535 9.70 -8.10 -2.06
CA ALA A 535 8.87 -7.17 -1.29
C ALA A 535 9.03 -7.31 0.25
N GLY A 536 10.21 -7.71 0.70
CA GLY A 536 10.54 -7.98 2.11
C GLY A 536 10.23 -9.41 2.58
N HIS A 537 9.64 -10.25 1.73
CA HIS A 537 9.30 -11.64 2.04
C HIS A 537 10.49 -12.59 1.98
N THR A 538 10.28 -13.79 2.54
CA THR A 538 11.26 -14.87 2.56
C THR A 538 10.87 -16.01 1.61
N ILE A 539 11.83 -16.51 0.84
CA ILE A 539 11.73 -17.78 0.12
C ILE A 539 12.54 -18.83 0.87
N THR A 540 11.90 -19.94 1.26
CA THR A 540 12.56 -21.07 1.95
C THR A 540 12.54 -22.32 1.08
N LEU A 541 13.72 -22.86 0.80
CA LEU A 541 13.93 -24.02 -0.07
C LEU A 541 14.73 -25.12 0.65
N ASP A 542 14.53 -26.35 0.18
CA ASP A 542 15.38 -27.51 0.48
C ASP A 542 15.62 -28.26 -0.84
N SER A 543 16.36 -27.64 -1.75
CA SER A 543 16.67 -28.18 -3.08
C SER A 543 18.13 -27.97 -3.43
N ALA A 544 18.67 -28.81 -4.32
CA ALA A 544 20.06 -28.69 -4.75
C ALA A 544 20.38 -27.34 -5.44
N ASP A 545 19.37 -26.68 -6.01
CA ASP A 545 19.49 -25.35 -6.59
C ASP A 545 18.60 -24.35 -5.83
N THR A 546 19.01 -23.08 -5.83
CA THR A 546 18.20 -21.94 -5.36
C THR A 546 17.69 -21.11 -6.53
N ILE A 547 18.61 -20.63 -7.36
CA ILE A 547 18.35 -19.91 -8.61
C ILE A 547 19.15 -20.58 -9.72
N SER A 548 18.49 -21.34 -10.59
CA SER A 548 19.08 -21.99 -11.75
C SER A 548 18.83 -21.17 -13.01
N VAL A 549 19.89 -20.93 -13.79
CA VAL A 549 19.79 -20.34 -15.12
C VAL A 549 20.29 -21.37 -16.13
N SER A 550 19.33 -21.98 -16.83
CA SER A 550 19.54 -23.07 -17.80
C SER A 550 19.21 -22.65 -19.23
N ALA A 551 19.24 -21.35 -19.53
CA ALA A 551 19.01 -20.79 -20.86
C ALA A 551 19.87 -19.57 -21.16
N SER A 552 20.17 -19.32 -22.44
CA SER A 552 20.94 -18.17 -22.92
C SER A 552 20.14 -16.86 -23.02
N ASN A 553 20.82 -15.72 -23.07
CA ASN A 553 20.23 -14.39 -23.25
C ASN A 553 19.25 -13.98 -22.13
N VAL A 554 19.60 -14.29 -20.88
CA VAL A 554 18.75 -14.01 -19.71
C VAL A 554 19.16 -12.69 -19.04
N THR A 555 18.17 -11.87 -18.70
CA THR A 555 18.33 -10.71 -17.81
C THR A 555 17.40 -10.90 -16.61
N LEU A 556 17.98 -11.16 -15.44
CA LEU A 556 17.23 -11.41 -14.21
C LEU A 556 17.66 -10.42 -13.13
N ALA A 557 16.69 -9.77 -12.49
CA ALA A 557 16.92 -9.06 -11.24
C ALA A 557 16.17 -9.77 -10.11
N VAL A 558 16.81 -9.98 -8.96
CA VAL A 558 16.18 -10.52 -7.75
C VAL A 558 16.51 -9.58 -6.60
N LYS A 559 15.49 -9.06 -5.92
CA LYS A 559 15.72 -7.98 -4.95
C LYS A 559 14.78 -7.99 -3.75
N ASN A 560 15.16 -7.20 -2.74
CA ASN A 560 14.33 -6.81 -1.59
C ASN A 560 13.79 -7.98 -0.77
N GLY A 561 14.64 -8.81 -0.17
CA GLY A 561 14.13 -9.89 0.68
C GLY A 561 15.17 -10.90 1.10
N THR A 562 14.68 -12.07 1.51
CA THR A 562 15.54 -13.15 2.00
C THR A 562 15.29 -14.44 1.22
N ILE A 563 16.36 -15.12 0.83
CA ILE A 563 16.30 -16.48 0.29
C ILE A 563 17.17 -17.38 1.15
N VAL A 564 16.55 -18.43 1.71
CA VAL A 564 17.24 -19.46 2.51
C VAL A 564 17.07 -20.80 1.82
N ASN A 565 18.18 -21.44 1.48
CA ASN A 565 18.18 -22.83 1.03
C ASN A 565 18.97 -23.70 2.00
N THR A 566 18.26 -24.61 2.67
CA THR A 566 18.84 -25.45 3.73
C THR A 566 19.43 -26.76 3.21
N ASN A 567 19.35 -27.02 1.91
CA ASN A 567 19.87 -28.27 1.36
C ASN A 567 21.39 -28.32 1.50
N LYS A 568 21.93 -29.43 2.00
CA LYS A 568 23.38 -29.63 2.20
C LYS A 568 24.22 -29.56 0.92
N ASP A 569 23.60 -29.73 -0.24
CA ASP A 569 24.25 -29.65 -1.55
C ASP A 569 23.77 -28.41 -2.33
N SER A 570 23.18 -27.41 -1.64
CA SER A 570 22.55 -26.26 -2.29
C SER A 570 23.56 -25.33 -2.95
N TYR A 571 23.36 -25.07 -4.24
CA TYR A 571 23.89 -23.90 -4.93
C TYR A 571 22.96 -22.70 -4.76
N GLY A 572 23.53 -21.49 -4.70
CA GLY A 572 22.74 -20.26 -4.74
C GLY A 572 22.29 -19.92 -6.16
N LEU A 573 22.94 -18.92 -6.77
CA LEU A 573 22.83 -18.69 -8.20
C LEU A 573 23.76 -19.65 -8.94
N TYR A 574 23.23 -20.46 -9.87
CA TYR A 574 24.03 -21.29 -10.75
C TYR A 574 23.64 -21.14 -12.23
N THR A 575 24.60 -20.69 -13.07
CA THR A 575 24.41 -20.66 -14.52
C THR A 575 24.99 -21.92 -15.17
N TYR A 576 24.13 -22.75 -15.76
CA TYR A 576 24.53 -24.04 -16.32
C TYR A 576 25.25 -23.91 -17.66
N ALA A 577 26.00 -24.95 -18.05
CA ALA A 577 26.82 -24.96 -19.25
C ALA A 577 26.03 -24.65 -20.54
N THR A 578 26.73 -24.08 -21.53
CA THR A 578 26.22 -23.70 -22.86
C THR A 578 25.17 -22.58 -22.86
N ASN A 579 25.11 -21.79 -21.77
CA ASN A 579 24.20 -20.65 -21.61
C ASN A 579 24.96 -19.32 -21.60
N ASP A 580 25.08 -18.70 -22.78
CA ASP A 580 25.81 -17.43 -22.96
C ASP A 580 24.89 -16.21 -22.76
N ASN A 581 25.51 -15.04 -22.59
CA ASN A 581 24.82 -13.74 -22.48
C ASN A 581 23.86 -13.68 -21.28
N ILE A 582 24.40 -13.88 -20.10
CA ILE A 582 23.64 -13.86 -18.85
C ILE A 582 23.91 -12.55 -18.13
N THR A 583 22.86 -11.91 -17.63
CA THR A 583 22.94 -10.72 -16.78
C THR A 583 22.05 -10.95 -15.57
N VAL A 584 22.65 -11.09 -14.39
CA VAL A 584 21.91 -11.26 -13.13
C VAL A 584 22.28 -10.14 -12.17
N THR A 585 21.29 -9.50 -11.58
CA THR A 585 21.48 -8.53 -10.49
C THR A 585 20.80 -9.06 -9.24
N LEU A 586 21.55 -9.23 -8.17
CA LEU A 586 21.03 -9.45 -6.81
C LEU A 586 21.20 -8.13 -6.06
N GLU A 587 20.11 -7.55 -5.56
CA GLU A 587 20.10 -6.23 -4.92
C GLU A 587 19.30 -6.26 -3.62
N ASP A 588 19.80 -5.69 -2.53
CA ASP A 588 19.09 -5.61 -1.24
C ASP A 588 18.59 -7.00 -0.76
N LEU A 589 19.43 -8.01 -0.93
CA LEU A 589 19.08 -9.42 -0.75
C LEU A 589 19.91 -10.07 0.37
N THR A 590 19.26 -10.81 1.27
CA THR A 590 19.93 -11.80 2.12
C THR A 590 19.86 -13.17 1.45
N LEU A 591 21.01 -13.80 1.21
CA LEU A 591 21.10 -15.12 0.57
C LEU A 591 21.88 -16.09 1.46
N GLN A 592 21.24 -17.18 1.86
CA GLN A 592 21.85 -18.24 2.68
C GLN A 592 21.81 -19.56 1.93
N THR A 593 22.99 -20.14 1.68
CA THR A 593 23.17 -21.41 0.95
C THR A 593 24.31 -22.20 1.55
N VAL A 594 24.53 -23.43 1.09
CA VAL A 594 25.58 -24.30 1.64
C VAL A 594 26.84 -24.31 0.79
N ASP A 595 26.72 -24.44 -0.54
CA ASP A 595 27.85 -24.44 -1.47
C ASP A 595 27.66 -23.38 -2.56
N GLN A 596 28.74 -22.68 -2.94
CA GLN A 596 28.76 -21.72 -4.05
C GLN A 596 27.47 -20.88 -4.15
N ALA A 597 27.30 -19.97 -3.19
CA ALA A 597 26.22 -18.98 -3.21
C ALA A 597 26.10 -18.28 -4.58
N ILE A 598 27.24 -18.05 -5.25
CA ILE A 598 27.30 -17.62 -6.64
C ILE A 598 28.23 -18.56 -7.43
N GLY A 599 27.69 -19.25 -8.42
CA GLY A 599 28.42 -20.15 -9.31
C GLY A 599 28.06 -19.92 -10.78
N VAL A 600 29.05 -20.01 -11.66
CA VAL A 600 28.83 -20.01 -13.12
C VAL A 600 29.66 -21.11 -13.76
N GLN A 601 29.15 -21.72 -14.83
CA GLN A 601 29.88 -22.79 -15.50
C GLN A 601 30.95 -22.23 -16.46
N GLY A 602 32.17 -22.78 -16.40
CA GLY A 602 33.34 -22.31 -17.15
C GLY A 602 33.34 -22.54 -18.68
N LEU A 603 32.27 -23.04 -19.28
CA LEU A 603 32.11 -23.17 -20.73
C LEU A 603 31.39 -21.95 -21.32
N ASN A 604 30.76 -21.14 -20.45
CA ASN A 604 29.92 -20.01 -20.81
C ASN A 604 30.74 -18.73 -21.03
N SER A 605 30.27 -17.88 -21.93
CA SER A 605 30.81 -16.56 -22.25
C SER A 605 29.79 -15.48 -21.92
N ASN A 606 30.26 -14.24 -21.75
CA ASN A 606 29.45 -13.07 -21.45
C ASN A 606 28.52 -13.28 -20.23
N GLN A 607 29.10 -13.71 -19.11
CA GLN A 607 28.40 -13.88 -17.83
C GLN A 607 28.58 -12.62 -16.98
N ASN A 608 27.51 -11.87 -16.75
CA ASN A 608 27.53 -10.64 -15.97
C ASN A 608 26.68 -10.82 -14.71
N VAL A 609 27.29 -10.73 -13.53
CA VAL A 609 26.59 -10.83 -12.24
C VAL A 609 26.93 -9.61 -11.40
N THR A 610 25.92 -8.96 -10.84
CA THR A 610 26.08 -7.84 -9.91
C THR A 610 25.48 -8.20 -8.58
N LEU A 611 26.28 -8.10 -7.52
CA LEU A 611 25.84 -8.20 -6.13
C LEU A 611 25.91 -6.79 -5.55
N LYS A 612 24.75 -6.26 -5.13
CA LYS A 612 24.64 -4.90 -4.64
C LYS A 612 23.92 -4.87 -3.30
N ASN A 613 24.56 -4.34 -2.26
CA ASN A 613 24.00 -4.28 -0.91
C ASN A 613 23.40 -5.62 -0.43
N CYS A 614 24.09 -6.73 -0.71
CA CYS A 614 23.65 -8.06 -0.35
C CYS A 614 24.30 -8.54 0.96
N ASN A 615 23.66 -9.47 1.65
CA ASN A 615 24.23 -10.20 2.77
C ASN A 615 24.22 -11.70 2.47
N ILE A 616 25.39 -12.25 2.17
CA ILE A 616 25.56 -13.62 1.68
C ILE A 616 26.31 -14.45 2.72
N THR A 617 25.72 -15.58 3.11
CA THR A 617 26.38 -16.57 3.98
C THR A 617 26.42 -17.92 3.28
N CYS A 618 27.60 -18.53 3.24
CA CYS A 618 27.83 -19.84 2.61
C CYS A 618 28.70 -20.74 3.50
N GLU A 619 28.44 -22.04 3.57
CA GLU A 619 29.20 -22.93 4.46
C GLU A 619 30.57 -23.34 3.89
N THR A 620 30.80 -23.21 2.58
CA THR A 620 32.02 -23.64 1.90
C THR A 620 32.71 -22.45 1.19
N THR A 621 32.80 -22.48 -0.14
CA THR A 621 33.26 -21.36 -0.96
C THR A 621 32.05 -20.53 -1.38
N ALA A 622 32.03 -19.23 -1.09
CA ALA A 622 30.88 -18.38 -1.42
C ALA A 622 30.71 -18.18 -2.92
N VAL A 623 31.80 -17.89 -3.63
CA VAL A 623 31.75 -17.61 -5.07
C VAL A 623 32.73 -18.49 -5.83
N TYR A 624 32.26 -19.13 -6.90
CA TYR A 624 33.09 -19.81 -7.88
C TYR A 624 32.88 -19.20 -9.28
N TRP A 625 33.90 -18.50 -9.77
CA TRP A 625 33.83 -17.66 -10.97
C TRP A 625 34.82 -18.11 -12.06
N PRO A 626 34.49 -19.14 -12.86
CA PRO A 626 35.33 -19.63 -13.96
C PRO A 626 34.89 -19.25 -15.40
N PRO A 627 34.04 -18.24 -15.69
CA PRO A 627 33.50 -18.07 -17.04
C PRO A 627 34.58 -17.72 -18.08
N LYS A 628 34.33 -17.94 -19.37
CA LYS A 628 35.26 -17.53 -20.45
C LYS A 628 35.38 -16.02 -20.57
N SER A 629 34.29 -15.30 -20.30
CA SER A 629 34.23 -13.84 -20.31
C SER A 629 33.01 -13.33 -19.55
N GLY A 630 33.05 -12.05 -19.18
CA GLY A 630 32.02 -11.36 -18.40
C GLY A 630 32.52 -10.92 -17.03
N THR A 631 31.68 -10.23 -16.28
CA THR A 631 32.07 -9.51 -15.06
C THR A 631 31.22 -9.90 -13.86
N LEU A 632 31.87 -10.18 -12.73
CA LEU A 632 31.25 -10.16 -11.41
C LEU A 632 31.55 -8.82 -10.74
N THR A 633 30.52 -8.05 -10.44
CA THR A 633 30.64 -6.81 -9.64
C THR A 633 30.11 -7.06 -8.24
N ILE A 634 30.89 -6.71 -7.23
CA ILE A 634 30.55 -6.80 -5.81
C ILE A 634 30.62 -5.39 -5.24
N GLU A 635 29.45 -4.81 -4.97
CA GLU A 635 29.27 -3.44 -4.49
C GLU A 635 28.51 -3.47 -3.16
N ASP A 636 29.06 -2.82 -2.13
CA ASP A 636 28.44 -2.69 -0.79
C ASP A 636 27.92 -4.01 -0.18
N THR A 637 28.52 -5.14 -0.55
CA THR A 637 27.99 -6.47 -0.24
C THR A 637 28.82 -7.15 0.84
N SER A 638 28.15 -7.78 1.80
CA SER A 638 28.76 -8.61 2.84
C SER A 638 28.71 -10.09 2.44
N ILE A 639 29.86 -10.77 2.48
CA ILE A 639 30.02 -12.19 2.19
C ILE A 639 30.77 -12.86 3.34
N GLU A 640 30.18 -13.88 3.95
CA GLU A 640 30.85 -14.72 4.95
C GLU A 640 30.83 -16.19 4.53
N ALA A 641 32.00 -16.82 4.47
CA ALA A 641 32.13 -18.23 4.11
C ALA A 641 33.43 -18.86 4.62
N LYS A 642 33.65 -20.16 4.37
CA LYS A 642 34.97 -20.77 4.62
C LYS A 642 36.03 -20.24 3.65
N SER A 643 35.67 -20.01 2.40
CA SER A 643 36.45 -19.22 1.44
C SER A 643 35.53 -18.23 0.75
N GLY A 644 36.00 -17.01 0.50
CA GLY A 644 35.18 -15.98 -0.13
C GLY A 644 35.02 -16.22 -1.63
N VAL A 645 35.82 -15.54 -2.44
CA VAL A 645 35.66 -15.51 -3.90
C VAL A 645 36.79 -16.27 -4.59
N THR A 646 36.44 -17.32 -5.34
CA THR A 646 37.39 -18.05 -6.20
C THR A 646 37.23 -17.64 -7.66
N ILE A 647 38.31 -17.19 -8.29
CA ILE A 647 38.35 -16.62 -9.64
C ILE A 647 39.23 -17.48 -10.54
N LYS A 648 38.67 -17.95 -11.65
CA LYS A 648 39.35 -18.78 -12.66
C LYS A 648 39.13 -18.30 -14.09
N GLY A 649 38.37 -17.24 -14.29
CA GLY A 649 38.09 -16.66 -15.61
C GLY A 649 37.26 -15.38 -15.51
N GLY A 650 37.28 -14.57 -16.56
CA GLY A 650 36.54 -13.31 -16.61
C GLY A 650 37.10 -12.24 -15.66
N SER A 651 36.27 -11.23 -15.40
CA SER A 651 36.61 -10.09 -14.55
C SER A 651 35.83 -10.13 -13.24
N VAL A 652 36.48 -9.73 -12.15
CA VAL A 652 35.85 -9.49 -10.85
C VAL A 652 36.22 -8.08 -10.38
N VAL A 653 35.22 -7.30 -9.99
CA VAL A 653 35.39 -5.95 -9.44
C VAL A 653 34.79 -5.92 -8.04
N ALA A 654 35.58 -5.50 -7.06
CA ALA A 654 35.12 -5.27 -5.69
C ALA A 654 35.25 -3.79 -5.33
N GLU A 655 34.13 -3.16 -5.00
CA GLU A 655 34.02 -1.72 -4.76
C GLU A 655 33.06 -1.38 -3.61
N GLY A 656 33.02 -0.09 -3.25
CA GLY A 656 32.19 0.41 -2.14
C GLY A 656 32.62 -0.13 -0.77
N ASP A 657 31.65 -0.25 0.14
CA ASP A 657 31.80 -0.78 1.49
C ASP A 657 31.67 -2.32 1.54
N THR A 658 32.06 -3.00 0.46
CA THR A 658 32.06 -4.48 0.37
C THR A 658 32.86 -5.12 1.50
N HIS A 659 32.35 -6.19 2.09
CA HIS A 659 33.03 -6.95 3.15
C HIS A 659 33.07 -8.43 2.79
N ILE A 660 34.26 -9.03 2.62
CA ILE A 660 34.43 -10.44 2.33
C ILE A 660 35.24 -11.10 3.43
N LYS A 661 34.60 -11.99 4.18
CA LYS A 661 35.19 -12.71 5.31
C LYS A 661 35.31 -14.21 5.04
N ALA A 662 36.53 -14.71 5.18
CA ALA A 662 36.87 -16.12 5.12
C ALA A 662 37.26 -16.69 6.49
N THR A 663 36.61 -17.78 6.89
CA THR A 663 36.76 -18.43 8.20
C THR A 663 37.50 -19.78 8.14
N GLY A 664 37.74 -20.29 6.94
CA GLY A 664 38.34 -21.59 6.69
C GLY A 664 39.84 -21.64 7.00
N GLU A 665 40.37 -22.85 7.19
CA GLU A 665 41.81 -23.08 7.32
C GLU A 665 42.56 -22.72 6.04
N LYS A 666 43.76 -22.13 6.16
CA LYS A 666 44.64 -21.87 5.03
C LYS A 666 45.01 -23.19 4.34
N LYS A 667 44.69 -23.31 3.05
CA LYS A 667 45.12 -24.42 2.20
C LYS A 667 45.71 -23.89 0.91
N ASN A 668 46.96 -24.25 0.65
CA ASN A 668 47.60 -23.99 -0.62
C ASN A 668 47.31 -25.16 -1.57
N PRO A 669 46.81 -24.92 -2.79
CA PRO A 669 46.60 -25.97 -3.78
C PRO A 669 47.94 -26.58 -4.24
N GLU A 670 47.92 -27.87 -4.57
CA GLU A 670 49.04 -28.57 -5.21
C GLU A 670 48.81 -28.78 -6.72
N ASP A 671 47.55 -28.80 -7.15
CA ASP A 671 47.14 -28.91 -8.54
C ASP A 671 45.87 -28.08 -8.79
N TYR A 672 45.55 -27.85 -10.06
CA TYR A 672 44.38 -27.09 -10.44
C TYR A 672 43.09 -27.87 -10.22
N TYR A 673 42.05 -27.16 -9.77
CA TYR A 673 40.70 -27.66 -9.95
C TYR A 673 40.29 -27.56 -11.42
N ASP A 674 39.87 -28.70 -12.00
CA ASP A 674 39.51 -28.83 -13.42
C ASP A 674 38.03 -28.57 -13.71
N GLY A 675 37.24 -28.29 -12.67
CA GLY A 675 35.78 -28.14 -12.76
C GLY A 675 35.02 -29.47 -12.76
N SER A 676 35.69 -30.60 -12.49
CA SER A 676 35.04 -31.91 -12.41
C SER A 676 34.08 -31.97 -11.22
N PRO A 677 32.83 -32.41 -11.41
CA PRO A 677 31.90 -32.68 -10.31
C PRO A 677 32.36 -33.80 -9.36
N SER A 678 33.32 -34.65 -9.80
CA SER A 678 33.93 -35.68 -8.96
C SER A 678 35.21 -35.22 -8.24
N GLY A 679 35.72 -34.03 -8.60
CA GLY A 679 36.79 -33.34 -7.89
C GLY A 679 36.21 -32.35 -6.88
N ASN A 680 36.93 -32.09 -5.79
CA ASN A 680 36.50 -31.10 -4.80
C ASN A 680 37.20 -29.78 -5.07
N LEU A 681 36.42 -28.70 -5.23
CA LEU A 681 36.95 -27.35 -5.16
C LEU A 681 37.60 -27.14 -3.78
N ILE A 682 38.85 -26.71 -3.75
CA ILE A 682 39.58 -26.52 -2.51
C ILE A 682 39.11 -25.21 -1.87
N SER A 683 38.49 -25.30 -0.70
CA SER A 683 38.29 -24.14 0.18
C SER A 683 39.64 -23.73 0.78
N THR A 684 40.26 -22.68 0.23
CA THR A 684 41.60 -22.18 0.58
C THR A 684 41.67 -21.40 1.88
N GLY A 685 40.52 -20.96 2.42
CA GLY A 685 40.49 -20.06 3.59
C GLY A 685 40.76 -18.60 3.23
N ALA A 686 40.93 -18.26 1.95
CA ALA A 686 41.21 -16.90 1.51
C ALA A 686 39.91 -16.11 1.29
N ALA A 687 39.97 -14.79 1.53
CA ALA A 687 38.86 -13.88 1.17
C ALA A 687 38.71 -13.80 -0.35
N ILE A 688 39.83 -13.69 -1.08
CA ILE A 688 39.89 -13.84 -2.53
C ILE A 688 40.97 -14.86 -2.91
N TYR A 689 40.61 -15.78 -3.79
CA TYR A 689 41.49 -16.79 -4.35
C TYR A 689 41.47 -16.72 -5.89
N VAL A 690 42.60 -16.41 -6.50
CA VAL A 690 42.79 -16.38 -7.94
C VAL A 690 43.59 -17.60 -8.37
N GLU A 691 43.02 -18.44 -9.24
CA GLU A 691 43.63 -19.69 -9.68
C GLU A 691 43.79 -19.71 -11.21
N SER A 692 45.02 -19.94 -11.68
CA SER A 692 45.28 -20.15 -13.11
C SER A 692 44.79 -21.54 -13.60
N GLY A 693 45.36 -22.04 -14.69
CA GLY A 693 45.07 -23.38 -15.23
C GLY A 693 44.07 -23.42 -16.38
N TYR A 694 43.16 -22.43 -16.49
CA TYR A 694 42.39 -22.22 -17.72
C TYR A 694 43.09 -21.22 -18.64
N ASN A 695 43.91 -21.75 -19.56
CA ASN A 695 44.77 -20.95 -20.44
C ASN A 695 44.09 -20.51 -21.76
N ASP A 696 42.77 -20.63 -21.84
CA ASP A 696 41.94 -20.20 -22.96
C ASP A 696 41.15 -18.89 -22.69
N ARG A 697 41.36 -18.27 -21.53
CA ARG A 697 40.63 -17.06 -21.07
C ARG A 697 41.48 -16.16 -20.18
N ASP A 698 41.14 -14.89 -20.17
CA ASP A 698 41.72 -13.92 -19.24
C ASP A 698 41.13 -14.08 -17.84
N ILE A 699 41.93 -13.72 -16.84
CA ILE A 699 41.52 -13.58 -15.45
C ILE A 699 41.88 -12.16 -15.03
N SER A 700 40.90 -11.42 -14.51
CA SER A 700 41.09 -10.06 -14.01
C SER A 700 40.41 -9.89 -12.66
N LEU A 701 41.13 -9.33 -11.70
CA LEU A 701 40.64 -8.90 -10.40
C LEU A 701 41.00 -7.42 -10.20
N ASP A 702 39.98 -6.61 -9.92
CA ASP A 702 40.13 -5.19 -9.57
C ASP A 702 39.50 -4.91 -8.20
N ILE A 703 40.35 -4.61 -7.21
CA ILE A 703 39.93 -4.20 -5.86
C ILE A 703 40.10 -2.68 -5.74
N GLN A 704 38.96 -1.99 -5.65
CA GLN A 704 38.89 -0.53 -5.54
C GLN A 704 38.57 -0.07 -4.10
N GLY A 705 37.90 -0.91 -3.31
CA GLY A 705 37.48 -0.61 -1.95
C GLY A 705 37.03 -1.85 -1.18
N GLY A 706 36.52 -1.66 0.04
CA GLY A 706 36.01 -2.72 0.89
C GLY A 706 36.98 -3.28 1.93
N THR A 707 36.55 -4.31 2.65
CA THR A 707 37.29 -5.03 3.69
C THR A 707 37.38 -6.51 3.34
N PHE A 708 38.59 -7.05 3.32
CA PHE A 708 38.88 -8.44 3.00
C PHE A 708 39.54 -9.08 4.23
N GLU A 709 38.81 -9.98 4.88
CA GLU A 709 39.21 -10.63 6.12
C GLU A 709 39.45 -12.12 5.89
N SER A 710 40.60 -12.63 6.32
CA SER A 710 40.85 -14.06 6.46
C SER A 710 41.31 -14.35 7.87
N GLU A 711 40.55 -15.17 8.61
CA GLU A 711 40.86 -15.48 10.00
C GLU A 711 42.15 -16.30 10.16
N LYS A 712 42.50 -17.10 9.14
CA LYS A 712 43.57 -18.11 9.22
C LYS A 712 44.47 -18.18 8.00
N GLY A 713 44.22 -17.38 6.97
CA GLY A 713 44.90 -17.44 5.68
C GLY A 713 45.23 -16.07 5.07
N ALA A 714 45.47 -16.08 3.76
CA ALA A 714 45.73 -14.87 2.99
C ALA A 714 44.44 -14.15 2.64
N THR A 715 44.45 -12.82 2.65
CA THR A 715 43.32 -12.02 2.19
C THR A 715 43.17 -12.13 0.68
N VAL A 716 44.27 -12.14 -0.07
CA VAL A 716 44.33 -12.42 -1.51
C VAL A 716 45.37 -13.50 -1.78
N LEU A 717 44.95 -14.65 -2.30
CA LEU A 717 45.81 -15.78 -2.66
C LEU A 717 45.84 -15.95 -4.18
N TYR A 718 47.03 -16.05 -4.77
CA TYR A 718 47.20 -16.38 -6.18
C TYR A 718 47.92 -17.73 -6.33
N PHE A 719 47.42 -18.61 -7.21
CA PHE A 719 48.04 -19.89 -7.51
C PHE A 719 48.27 -20.09 -9.01
N VAL A 720 49.52 -20.41 -9.34
CA VAL A 720 49.98 -20.90 -10.63
C VAL A 720 50.91 -22.09 -10.41
N LYS A 721 50.69 -23.17 -11.16
CA LYS A 721 51.50 -24.39 -11.10
C LYS A 721 52.88 -24.12 -11.68
N GLU A 722 53.90 -24.65 -11.02
CA GLU A 722 55.28 -24.52 -11.47
C GLU A 722 55.43 -25.01 -12.92
N GLY A 723 56.05 -24.16 -13.76
CA GLY A 723 56.29 -24.45 -15.18
C GLY A 723 55.11 -24.16 -16.11
N GLU A 724 53.98 -23.62 -15.62
CA GLU A 724 52.92 -23.13 -16.49
C GLU A 724 53.41 -21.94 -17.36
N SER A 725 53.02 -21.95 -18.63
CA SER A 725 53.16 -20.83 -19.54
C SER A 725 51.83 -20.58 -20.25
N THR A 726 51.39 -19.33 -20.28
CA THR A 726 50.11 -18.93 -20.85
C THR A 726 50.25 -17.60 -21.61
N THR A 727 49.41 -17.40 -22.64
CA THR A 727 49.39 -16.16 -23.44
C THR A 727 48.22 -15.24 -23.08
N VAL A 728 47.30 -15.70 -22.24
CA VAL A 728 46.14 -14.96 -21.74
C VAL A 728 46.48 -14.27 -20.42
N SER A 729 45.77 -13.19 -20.11
CA SER A 729 46.13 -12.29 -19.02
C SER A 729 45.79 -12.84 -17.63
N ARG A 730 46.57 -12.44 -16.62
CA ARG A 730 46.40 -12.75 -15.19
C ARG A 730 46.56 -11.46 -14.40
N ASP A 731 45.60 -10.57 -14.57
CA ASP A 731 45.67 -9.21 -14.04
C ASP A 731 45.07 -9.15 -12.64
N ILE A 732 45.89 -8.82 -11.65
CA ILE A 732 45.45 -8.55 -10.28
C ILE A 732 45.83 -7.12 -9.95
N ALA A 733 44.82 -6.27 -9.75
CA ALA A 733 44.96 -4.85 -9.49
C ALA A 733 44.31 -4.50 -8.15
N ILE A 734 45.11 -3.96 -7.23
CA ILE A 734 44.65 -3.47 -5.94
C ILE A 734 44.99 -1.99 -5.82
N SER A 735 43.95 -1.16 -5.81
CA SER A 735 44.07 0.30 -5.69
C SER A 735 43.54 0.84 -4.36
N GLY A 736 42.65 0.10 -3.69
CA GLY A 736 42.07 0.43 -2.39
C GLY A 736 41.67 -0.82 -1.58
N GLY A 737 41.10 -0.60 -0.39
CA GLY A 737 40.59 -1.65 0.50
C GLY A 737 41.44 -1.91 1.75
N THR A 738 40.83 -2.60 2.72
CA THR A 738 41.42 -2.98 4.01
C THR A 738 41.62 -4.50 4.07
N PHE A 739 42.78 -4.95 4.53
CA PHE A 739 43.18 -6.35 4.53
C PHE A 739 43.49 -6.81 5.97
N ALA A 740 42.58 -7.62 6.52
CA ALA A 740 42.70 -8.21 7.85
C ALA A 740 43.08 -9.70 7.75
N GLY A 741 44.36 -10.01 7.95
CA GLY A 741 44.92 -11.35 7.76
C GLY A 741 46.31 -11.27 7.13
N GLU A 742 46.78 -12.34 6.51
CA GLU A 742 48.02 -12.29 5.72
C GLU A 742 47.80 -11.40 4.48
N PRO A 743 48.61 -10.35 4.28
CA PRO A 743 48.35 -9.32 3.28
C PRO A 743 48.54 -9.81 1.84
N PRO A 744 47.97 -9.09 0.85
CA PRO A 744 48.24 -9.36 -0.55
C PRO A 744 49.74 -9.18 -0.87
N ALA A 745 50.20 -9.86 -1.92
CA ALA A 745 51.55 -9.69 -2.43
C ALA A 745 51.76 -8.26 -2.98
N ALA A 746 52.96 -7.70 -2.80
CA ALA A 746 53.26 -6.31 -3.16
C ALA A 746 53.11 -6.05 -4.67
N GLU A 747 53.34 -7.07 -5.51
CA GLU A 747 53.16 -6.98 -6.97
C GLU A 747 51.71 -6.71 -7.41
N PHE A 748 50.72 -7.01 -6.57
CA PHE A 748 49.31 -6.79 -6.89
C PHE A 748 48.86 -5.35 -6.64
N ILE A 749 49.63 -4.59 -5.87
CA ILE A 749 49.34 -3.18 -5.63
C ILE A 749 49.63 -2.42 -6.93
N VAL A 750 48.70 -1.60 -7.41
CA VAL A 750 48.91 -0.84 -8.66
C VAL A 750 49.86 0.36 -8.44
N PRO A 751 50.54 0.86 -9.49
CA PRO A 751 51.26 2.13 -9.42
C PRO A 751 50.36 3.29 -8.98
N GLY A 752 50.86 4.19 -8.14
CA GLY A 752 50.09 5.27 -7.51
C GLY A 752 49.38 4.89 -6.21
N SER A 753 49.33 3.59 -5.87
CA SER A 753 48.81 3.08 -4.59
C SER A 753 49.91 2.38 -3.78
N GLY A 754 49.74 2.33 -2.45
CA GLY A 754 50.63 1.65 -1.51
C GLY A 754 49.89 1.23 -0.23
N LEU A 755 50.54 0.39 0.59
CA LEU A 755 49.98 -0.16 1.82
C LEU A 755 50.40 0.67 3.04
N GLN A 756 49.42 1.03 3.87
CA GLN A 756 49.63 1.71 5.15
C GLN A 756 48.94 0.92 6.26
N LEU A 757 49.49 0.94 7.48
CA LEU A 757 48.79 0.40 8.66
C LEU A 757 47.71 1.36 9.13
N ASP A 758 46.50 0.84 9.38
CA ASP A 758 45.47 1.57 10.10
C ASP A 758 45.68 1.56 11.63
N LYS A 759 44.75 2.18 12.35
CA LYS A 759 44.75 2.25 13.82
C LYS A 759 44.61 0.88 14.51
N ASP A 760 44.05 -0.10 13.81
CA ASP A 760 43.75 -1.44 14.32
C ASP A 760 44.86 -2.44 13.92
N GLY A 761 45.84 -1.99 13.14
CA GLY A 761 47.01 -2.76 12.71
C GLY A 761 46.78 -3.53 11.41
N ASN A 762 45.67 -3.28 10.69
CA ASN A 762 45.42 -3.88 9.38
C ASN A 762 46.12 -3.07 8.28
N LEU A 763 46.44 -3.74 7.17
CA LEU A 763 47.01 -3.05 6.00
C LEU A 763 45.89 -2.51 5.13
N VAL A 764 46.00 -1.24 4.74
CA VAL A 764 45.04 -0.54 3.89
C VAL A 764 45.76 -0.05 2.64
N ALA A 765 45.21 -0.36 1.47
CA ALA A 765 45.67 0.22 0.22
C ALA A 765 45.14 1.65 0.07
N VAL A 766 46.05 2.61 -0.09
CA VAL A 766 45.77 4.04 -0.20
C VAL A 766 46.60 4.66 -1.31
N SER A 767 46.24 5.87 -1.75
CA SER A 767 47.08 6.62 -2.70
C SER A 767 48.45 6.92 -2.09
N ALA A 768 49.52 6.59 -2.82
CA ALA A 768 50.90 6.76 -2.40
C ALA A 768 51.40 8.19 -2.66
N GLN A 769 52.04 8.81 -1.66
CA GLN A 769 52.50 10.19 -1.68
C GLN A 769 53.86 10.33 -1.00
N LEU A 770 54.72 11.19 -1.53
CA LEU A 770 55.96 11.64 -0.87
C LEU A 770 55.61 12.57 0.28
N VAL A 771 56.20 12.32 1.46
CA VAL A 771 55.94 13.06 2.70
C VAL A 771 57.27 13.59 3.24
N PRO A 772 57.50 14.92 3.22
CA PRO A 772 58.71 15.50 3.80
C PRO A 772 58.79 15.25 5.31
N ASN A 773 60.01 15.10 5.82
CA ASN A 773 60.25 15.01 7.25
C ASN A 773 59.88 16.34 7.92
N ALA A 774 58.74 16.37 8.61
CA ALA A 774 58.17 17.58 9.19
C ALA A 774 59.05 18.28 10.24
N ASP A 775 59.98 17.56 10.88
CA ASP A 775 60.89 18.14 11.87
C ASP A 775 62.05 18.91 11.22
N LYS A 776 62.38 18.56 9.98
CA LYS A 776 63.54 19.12 9.26
C LYS A 776 63.12 20.02 8.11
N VAL A 777 61.98 19.74 7.49
CA VAL A 777 61.48 20.40 6.30
C VAL A 777 60.21 21.16 6.65
N VAL A 778 60.27 22.48 6.56
CA VAL A 778 59.12 23.38 6.80
C VAL A 778 58.80 24.09 5.49
N ASP A 779 57.55 24.02 5.03
CA ASP A 779 57.08 24.63 3.77
C ASP A 779 57.92 24.23 2.54
N GLY A 780 58.40 22.98 2.50
CA GLY A 780 59.25 22.47 1.43
C GLY A 780 60.68 22.99 1.45
N VAL A 781 61.11 23.61 2.55
CA VAL A 781 62.46 24.14 2.75
C VAL A 781 63.18 23.39 3.88
N TYR A 782 64.35 22.84 3.56
CA TYR A 782 65.33 22.34 4.53
C TYR A 782 66.39 23.41 4.77
N VAL A 783 66.53 23.86 6.02
CA VAL A 783 67.55 24.85 6.40
C VAL A 783 68.78 24.11 6.90
N TYR A 784 69.93 24.36 6.27
CA TYR A 784 71.21 23.73 6.62
C TYR A 784 72.24 24.74 7.08
N ASP A 785 72.86 24.45 8.22
CA ASP A 785 73.88 25.31 8.83
C ASP A 785 75.30 24.94 8.37
N VAL A 786 75.94 25.87 7.64
CA VAL A 786 77.28 25.72 7.08
C VAL A 786 78.38 25.79 8.13
N ALA A 787 78.10 26.22 9.37
CA ALA A 787 79.10 26.35 10.44
C ALA A 787 79.84 25.03 10.75
N SER A 788 79.20 23.88 10.48
CA SER A 788 79.83 22.57 10.63
C SER A 788 80.83 22.22 9.50
N GLY A 789 80.69 22.87 8.33
CA GLY A 789 81.44 22.57 7.10
C GLY A 789 81.24 21.15 6.56
N LYS A 790 80.30 20.37 7.11
CA LYS A 790 80.09 18.97 6.72
C LYS A 790 79.36 18.91 5.37
N GLU A 791 79.86 18.10 4.46
CA GLU A 791 79.17 17.85 3.19
C GLU A 791 77.85 17.11 3.43
N ILE A 792 76.82 17.48 2.67
CA ILE A 792 75.56 16.75 2.55
C ILE A 792 75.77 15.62 1.54
N THR A 793 75.37 14.41 1.90
CA THR A 793 75.37 13.25 1.01
C THR A 793 73.98 13.01 0.41
N GLU A 794 73.89 12.19 -0.63
CA GLU A 794 72.60 11.72 -1.16
C GLU A 794 71.76 11.03 -0.06
N ALA A 795 72.39 10.25 0.81
CA ALA A 795 71.72 9.62 1.94
C ALA A 795 71.14 10.64 2.94
N ASP A 796 71.82 11.76 3.16
CA ASP A 796 71.32 12.84 4.01
C ASP A 796 70.08 13.51 3.40
N LEU A 797 70.03 13.66 2.07
CA LEU A 797 68.86 14.17 1.34
C LEU A 797 67.69 13.18 1.37
N LEU A 798 67.94 11.89 1.12
CA LEU A 798 66.93 10.84 1.20
C LEU A 798 66.29 10.76 2.59
N ALA A 799 67.06 11.00 3.66
CA ALA A 799 66.54 11.04 5.03
C ALA A 799 65.59 12.22 5.33
N LEU A 800 65.43 13.17 4.41
CA LEU A 800 64.47 14.28 4.50
C LEU A 800 63.10 13.95 3.90
N MET A 801 62.98 12.81 3.23
CA MET A 801 61.78 12.41 2.51
C MET A 801 61.35 11.00 2.90
N GLY A 802 60.08 10.84 3.26
CA GLY A 802 59.42 9.56 3.45
C GLY A 802 58.24 9.40 2.50
N MET A 803 57.41 8.39 2.76
CA MET A 803 56.11 8.23 2.12
C MET A 803 55.03 8.01 3.19
N ASN A 804 53.77 8.27 2.85
CA ASN A 804 52.62 7.95 3.71
C ASN A 804 52.35 6.44 3.81
N VAL A 805 52.97 5.65 2.93
CA VAL A 805 52.85 4.20 2.83
C VAL A 805 54.13 3.52 3.31
N ASP A 806 54.03 2.26 3.71
CA ASP A 806 55.17 1.39 4.02
C ASP A 806 55.89 1.06 2.71
N VAL A 807 57.04 1.71 2.49
CA VAL A 807 57.80 1.63 1.24
C VAL A 807 58.25 0.21 0.91
N GLU A 808 58.62 -0.59 1.92
CA GLU A 808 59.05 -1.97 1.74
C GLU A 808 57.88 -2.87 1.33
N LYS A 809 56.74 -2.78 2.03
CA LYS A 809 55.55 -3.57 1.72
C LYS A 809 54.85 -3.13 0.43
N SER A 810 55.08 -1.90 -0.01
CA SER A 810 54.47 -1.33 -1.21
C SER A 810 55.36 -1.41 -2.45
N GLY A 811 56.63 -1.82 -2.28
CA GLY A 811 57.61 -1.92 -3.36
C GLY A 811 58.06 -0.57 -3.93
N TYR A 812 58.07 0.49 -3.12
CA TYR A 812 58.55 1.81 -3.53
C TYR A 812 59.99 2.06 -3.11
N LEU A 813 60.74 2.72 -3.98
CA LEU A 813 62.06 3.28 -3.73
C LEU A 813 62.02 4.79 -3.95
N ILE A 814 62.39 5.57 -2.93
CA ILE A 814 62.53 7.03 -3.04
C ILE A 814 63.87 7.35 -3.72
N LYS A 815 63.84 8.24 -4.72
CA LYS A 815 65.03 8.78 -5.40
C LYS A 815 65.07 10.29 -5.28
N VAL A 816 66.27 10.85 -5.42
CA VAL A 816 66.53 12.28 -5.46
C VAL A 816 67.45 12.62 -6.63
N ASP A 817 67.12 13.66 -7.39
CA ASP A 817 68.02 14.19 -8.41
C ASP A 817 69.21 14.91 -7.76
N THR A 818 70.41 14.35 -7.94
CA THR A 818 71.65 14.84 -7.32
C THR A 818 72.40 15.86 -8.17
N VAL A 819 71.84 16.35 -9.27
CA VAL A 819 72.51 17.32 -10.17
C VAL A 819 73.05 18.56 -9.44
N ASN A 820 72.34 19.03 -8.41
CA ASN A 820 72.71 20.21 -7.62
C ASN A 820 73.60 19.88 -6.40
N LEU A 821 73.86 18.61 -6.10
CA LEU A 821 74.56 18.18 -4.88
C LEU A 821 76.00 18.70 -4.81
N ALA A 822 76.73 18.65 -5.93
CA ALA A 822 78.11 19.13 -6.00
C ALA A 822 78.20 20.66 -5.82
N ALA A 823 77.22 21.41 -6.37
CA ALA A 823 77.15 22.85 -6.23
C ALA A 823 76.78 23.26 -4.79
N LEU A 824 75.83 22.55 -4.18
CA LEU A 824 75.46 22.70 -2.77
C LEU A 824 76.67 22.50 -1.85
N ASN A 825 77.41 21.39 -1.99
CA ASN A 825 78.57 21.12 -1.14
C ASN A 825 79.72 22.11 -1.33
N LYS A 826 79.89 22.64 -2.56
CA LYS A 826 80.83 23.73 -2.82
C LYS A 826 80.44 25.02 -2.09
N ALA A 827 79.15 25.36 -2.05
CA ALA A 827 78.64 26.51 -1.32
C ALA A 827 78.77 26.33 0.20
N ILE A 828 78.51 25.12 0.72
CA ILE A 828 78.73 24.77 2.14
C ILE A 828 80.22 24.94 2.51
N ALA A 829 81.14 24.43 1.69
CA ALA A 829 82.58 24.56 1.92
C ALA A 829 83.08 26.02 1.86
N ALA A 830 82.39 26.87 1.09
CA ALA A 830 82.67 28.30 0.98
C ALA A 830 81.94 29.16 2.04
N ALA A 831 81.12 28.55 2.90
CA ALA A 831 80.20 29.24 3.82
C ALA A 831 79.29 30.27 3.12
N GLU A 832 78.86 29.98 1.89
CA GLU A 832 78.00 30.86 1.09
C GLU A 832 76.52 30.67 1.46
N THR A 833 75.90 31.66 2.12
CA THR A 833 74.52 31.60 2.63
C THR A 833 73.48 32.23 1.71
N SER A 834 73.90 32.87 0.61
CA SER A 834 73.00 33.56 -0.33
C SER A 834 72.37 32.65 -1.40
N ALA A 835 72.77 31.37 -1.47
CA ALA A 835 72.32 30.43 -2.49
C ALA A 835 71.22 29.49 -1.98
N GLU A 836 70.24 29.20 -2.84
CA GLU A 836 69.24 28.14 -2.64
C GLU A 836 69.44 27.04 -3.69
N PHE A 837 69.27 25.79 -3.28
CA PHE A 837 69.42 24.63 -4.16
C PHE A 837 68.14 23.79 -4.14
N SER A 838 67.62 23.43 -5.31
CA SER A 838 66.41 22.59 -5.43
C SER A 838 66.80 21.14 -5.73
N PHE A 839 66.13 20.20 -5.07
CA PHE A 839 66.27 18.76 -5.28
C PHE A 839 64.89 18.18 -5.56
N GLU A 840 64.73 17.53 -6.70
CA GLU A 840 63.49 16.82 -7.03
C GLU A 840 63.55 15.40 -6.47
N PHE A 841 62.55 15.05 -5.67
CA PHE A 841 62.32 13.71 -5.16
C PHE A 841 61.25 13.03 -6.00
N SER A 842 61.51 11.79 -6.36
CA SER A 842 60.55 10.91 -7.03
C SER A 842 60.46 9.59 -6.27
N ALA A 843 59.37 8.86 -6.48
CA ALA A 843 59.29 7.46 -6.08
C ALA A 843 59.28 6.60 -7.34
N GLU A 844 60.00 5.49 -7.32
CA GLU A 844 59.93 4.45 -8.34
C GLU A 844 59.37 3.17 -7.73
N LYS A 845 58.64 2.39 -8.52
CA LYS A 845 58.09 1.10 -8.07
C LYS A 845 58.94 -0.02 -8.63
N GLU A 846 59.47 -0.90 -7.77
CA GLU A 846 60.46 -1.92 -8.17
C GLU A 846 59.87 -3.07 -9.01
N ALA A 847 58.54 -3.14 -9.17
CA ALA A 847 57.90 -4.13 -10.02
C ALA A 847 57.73 -3.59 -11.45
N ASP A 848 58.53 -4.13 -12.37
CA ASP A 848 58.48 -3.99 -13.83
C ASP A 848 59.04 -2.68 -14.45
N ALA A 849 60.21 -2.80 -15.07
CA ALA A 849 60.86 -1.76 -15.88
C ALA A 849 60.06 -1.32 -17.13
N SER A 850 58.90 -1.95 -17.40
CA SER A 850 57.98 -1.60 -18.49
C SER A 850 56.98 -0.49 -18.13
N LEU A 851 56.80 -0.16 -16.85
CA LEU A 851 55.85 0.85 -16.40
C LEU A 851 56.41 2.27 -16.61
N ALA A 852 55.68 3.09 -17.37
CA ALA A 852 56.13 4.43 -17.79
C ALA A 852 56.20 5.47 -16.66
N SER A 853 55.56 5.22 -15.50
CA SER A 853 55.65 6.07 -14.30
C SER A 853 55.19 5.32 -13.05
N SER A 854 55.66 5.74 -11.86
CA SER A 854 55.24 5.19 -10.57
C SER A 854 53.85 5.62 -10.09
N GLY A 855 53.19 6.55 -10.79
CA GLY A 855 51.92 7.14 -10.37
C GLY A 855 52.01 8.09 -9.16
N VAL A 856 53.20 8.26 -8.57
CA VAL A 856 53.45 9.17 -7.43
C VAL A 856 53.91 10.53 -7.94
N VAL A 857 53.30 11.60 -7.44
CA VAL A 857 53.66 12.98 -7.82
C VAL A 857 55.05 13.32 -7.25
N PRO A 858 56.02 13.81 -8.07
CA PRO A 858 57.33 14.26 -7.59
C PRO A 858 57.23 15.44 -6.60
N PHE A 859 58.20 15.55 -5.69
CA PHE A 859 58.29 16.62 -4.70
C PHE A 859 59.58 17.42 -4.86
N THR A 860 59.50 18.75 -4.99
CA THR A 860 60.71 19.61 -5.01
C THR A 860 61.02 20.15 -3.62
N LEU A 861 62.14 19.73 -3.05
CA LEU A 861 62.70 20.27 -1.81
C LEU A 861 63.68 21.40 -2.11
N LYS A 862 63.60 22.50 -1.38
CA LYS A 862 64.62 23.57 -1.41
C LYS A 862 65.55 23.46 -0.20
N VAL A 863 66.85 23.51 -0.44
CA VAL A 863 67.88 23.60 0.61
C VAL A 863 68.36 25.05 0.70
N ARG A 864 68.20 25.66 1.86
CA ARG A 864 68.66 27.02 2.18
C ARG A 864 69.82 26.97 3.16
N LEU A 865 70.93 27.61 2.81
CA LEU A 865 72.13 27.65 3.64
C LEU A 865 72.10 28.83 4.63
N VAL A 866 72.45 28.57 5.88
CA VAL A 866 72.63 29.58 6.94
C VAL A 866 73.98 29.36 7.62
N ASP A 867 74.53 30.38 8.29
CA ASP A 867 75.75 30.26 9.10
C ASP A 867 75.44 30.72 10.52
N SER A 868 75.37 29.78 11.48
CA SER A 868 75.13 30.13 12.89
C SER A 868 76.39 30.59 13.64
N GLY A 869 77.58 30.44 13.04
CA GLY A 869 78.87 30.84 13.60
C GLY A 869 79.18 32.33 13.41
N VAL A 870 78.51 32.98 12.47
CA VAL A 870 78.46 34.43 12.34
C VAL A 870 77.28 34.91 13.17
N ALA A 871 77.55 35.63 14.27
CA ALA A 871 76.48 36.35 14.97
C ALA A 871 75.72 37.17 13.93
N PRO A 872 74.39 37.03 13.81
CA PRO A 872 73.64 37.70 12.76
C PRO A 872 74.00 39.19 12.82
N GLU A 873 74.38 39.76 11.68
CA GLU A 873 74.56 41.21 11.58
C GLU A 873 73.36 41.87 12.26
N PRO A 874 73.55 42.86 13.15
CA PRO A 874 72.44 43.49 13.82
C PRO A 874 71.50 44.04 12.75
N VAL A 875 70.35 43.40 12.60
CA VAL A 875 69.36 43.82 11.64
C VAL A 875 68.79 45.12 12.21
N ASP A 876 69.21 46.27 11.67
CA ASP A 876 68.70 47.58 12.12
C ASP A 876 67.16 47.60 12.04
N LYS A 877 66.56 46.78 11.17
CA LYS A 877 65.12 46.55 11.06
C LYS A 877 64.77 45.13 10.63
N VAL A 878 63.74 44.56 11.25
CA VAL A 878 63.08 43.31 10.84
C VAL A 878 61.79 43.62 10.10
N THR A 879 61.51 42.83 9.06
CA THR A 879 60.32 42.95 8.22
C THR A 879 59.21 42.04 8.73
N VAL A 880 58.07 42.61 9.05
CA VAL A 880 56.85 41.84 9.32
C VAL A 880 55.96 41.85 8.10
N THR A 881 55.68 40.66 7.57
CA THR A 881 54.76 40.46 6.45
C THR A 881 53.37 40.12 6.97
N PHE A 882 52.38 40.92 6.61
CA PHE A 882 50.97 40.69 6.92
C PHE A 882 50.30 40.02 5.72
N GLU A 883 50.13 38.70 5.78
CA GLU A 883 49.45 37.93 4.75
C GLU A 883 47.95 37.91 5.03
N THR A 884 47.17 38.63 4.22
CA THR A 884 45.75 38.83 4.53
C THR A 884 44.91 37.56 4.37
N GLY A 885 45.44 36.47 3.80
CA GLY A 885 44.69 35.24 3.54
C GLY A 885 43.75 35.33 2.33
N THR A 886 43.71 36.45 1.62
CA THR A 886 42.85 36.68 0.43
C THR A 886 43.64 36.88 -0.86
N GLY A 887 44.89 36.40 -0.89
CA GLY A 887 45.81 36.57 -2.02
C GLY A 887 46.52 37.93 -2.10
N SER A 888 46.48 38.75 -1.04
CA SER A 888 47.27 39.98 -0.93
C SER A 888 48.05 40.02 0.39
N SER A 889 49.21 40.69 0.38
CA SER A 889 50.02 40.92 1.58
C SER A 889 50.64 42.32 1.56
N PHE A 890 51.03 42.82 2.72
CA PHE A 890 51.81 44.06 2.85
C PHE A 890 52.82 43.92 4.01
N THR A 891 53.80 44.80 4.07
CA THR A 891 54.91 44.70 5.04
C THR A 891 55.03 45.91 5.95
N GLN A 892 55.62 45.71 7.13
CA GLN A 892 56.01 46.75 8.07
C GLN A 892 57.43 46.47 8.60
N GLU A 893 58.34 47.43 8.46
CA GLU A 893 59.68 47.34 9.04
C GLU A 893 59.70 47.95 10.45
N VAL A 894 60.30 47.24 11.42
CA VAL A 894 60.46 47.71 12.81
C VAL A 894 61.83 47.30 13.36
N GLU A 895 62.35 48.02 14.37
CA GLU A 895 63.57 47.57 15.07
C GLU A 895 63.30 46.28 15.85
N PRO A 896 64.23 45.31 15.89
CA PRO A 896 64.10 44.11 16.70
C PRO A 896 63.83 44.44 18.19
N GLY A 897 62.84 43.78 18.78
CA GLY A 897 62.36 44.04 20.14
C GLY A 897 61.28 45.13 20.22
N SER A 898 60.93 45.79 19.11
CA SER A 898 59.82 46.74 19.07
C SER A 898 58.45 46.06 18.97
N LYS A 899 57.43 46.74 19.47
CA LYS A 899 56.02 46.38 19.23
C LYS A 899 55.59 46.84 17.85
N LEU A 900 54.71 46.08 17.20
CA LEU A 900 54.13 46.47 15.91
C LEU A 900 53.06 47.53 16.07
N THR A 901 53.01 48.48 15.14
CA THR A 901 51.82 49.34 15.00
C THR A 901 50.76 48.53 14.27
N ARG A 902 49.63 48.25 14.93
CA ARG A 902 48.56 47.44 14.33
C ARG A 902 48.09 48.04 13.00
N PRO A 903 48.12 47.29 11.88
CA PRO A 903 47.59 47.78 10.61
C PRO A 903 46.07 47.82 10.61
N ALA A 904 45.48 48.51 9.63
CA ALA A 904 44.04 48.46 9.40
C ALA A 904 43.60 47.02 9.07
N ASP A 905 42.48 46.60 9.64
CA ASP A 905 41.95 45.26 9.40
C ASP A 905 41.61 45.10 7.89
N PRO A 906 42.11 44.05 7.21
CA PRO A 906 41.80 43.82 5.81
C PRO A 906 40.32 43.44 5.64
N THR A 907 39.78 43.69 4.44
CA THR A 907 38.37 43.39 4.12
C THR A 907 38.26 42.26 3.10
N TYR A 908 37.41 41.26 3.39
CA TYR A 908 37.10 40.16 2.46
C TYR A 908 35.59 39.90 2.39
N LYS A 909 35.02 39.91 1.18
CA LYS A 909 33.56 39.84 1.00
C LYS A 909 33.01 38.51 1.53
N GLY A 910 32.07 38.58 2.49
CA GLY A 910 31.42 37.40 3.08
C GLY A 910 32.18 36.78 4.27
N TRP A 911 33.28 37.38 4.70
CA TRP A 911 34.12 36.92 5.80
C TRP A 911 34.47 38.07 6.74
N LYS A 912 34.56 37.79 8.04
CA LYS A 912 34.96 38.77 9.06
C LYS A 912 36.39 38.47 9.49
N PHE A 913 37.25 39.49 9.39
CA PHE A 913 38.61 39.42 9.91
C PHE A 913 38.58 39.31 11.44
N VAL A 914 39.32 38.36 12.01
CA VAL A 914 39.31 38.10 13.46
C VAL A 914 40.63 38.40 14.16
N GLY A 915 41.73 38.54 13.42
CA GLY A 915 43.03 38.88 14.01
C GLY A 915 44.20 38.43 13.15
N TRP A 916 45.39 38.71 13.65
CA TRP A 916 46.66 38.31 13.04
C TRP A 916 47.27 37.18 13.87
N PHE A 917 47.72 36.10 13.22
CA PHE A 917 48.17 34.88 13.89
C PHE A 917 49.60 34.50 13.47
N LYS A 918 50.34 33.86 14.36
CA LYS A 918 51.76 33.51 14.19
C LYS A 918 51.98 32.28 13.32
N ALA A 919 50.99 31.39 13.20
CA ALA A 919 51.11 30.14 12.44
C ALA A 919 49.85 29.84 11.63
N LYS A 920 50.02 29.12 10.52
CA LYS A 920 48.97 28.61 9.63
C LYS A 920 49.23 27.13 9.32
N ALA A 921 48.25 26.26 9.50
CA ALA A 921 48.34 24.84 9.16
C ALA A 921 47.95 24.58 7.70
N SER A 922 48.29 23.39 7.19
CA SER A 922 48.02 22.96 5.81
C SER A 922 46.53 22.90 5.46
N ASP A 923 45.64 22.73 6.44
CA ASP A 923 44.19 22.79 6.28
C ASP A 923 43.62 24.23 6.22
N GLY A 924 44.48 25.25 6.30
CA GLY A 924 44.12 26.66 6.26
C GLY A 924 43.75 27.28 7.62
N SER A 925 43.76 26.51 8.71
CA SER A 925 43.56 27.04 10.07
C SER A 925 44.76 27.86 10.55
N VAL A 926 44.52 28.83 11.45
CA VAL A 926 45.56 29.72 12.00
C VAL A 926 45.60 29.65 13.53
N SER A 927 46.79 29.79 14.12
CA SER A 927 46.99 29.66 15.57
C SER A 927 48.06 30.61 16.12
N GLY A 928 48.00 30.86 17.44
CA GLY A 928 48.92 31.78 18.13
C GLY A 928 48.68 33.24 17.77
N GLU A 929 47.59 33.84 18.27
CA GLU A 929 47.24 35.25 17.99
C GLU A 929 48.37 36.21 18.38
N TRP A 930 48.62 37.20 17.53
CA TRP A 930 49.58 38.27 17.75
C TRP A 930 48.97 39.39 18.60
N ASN A 931 49.54 39.61 19.79
CA ASN A 931 49.12 40.66 20.70
C ASN A 931 49.97 41.93 20.49
N PHE A 932 49.43 42.92 19.79
CA PHE A 932 50.14 44.18 19.50
C PHE A 932 50.58 44.98 20.75
N ASP A 933 49.98 44.75 21.92
CA ASP A 933 50.36 45.41 23.18
C ASP A 933 51.44 44.68 23.96
N LYS A 934 51.70 43.39 23.69
CA LYS A 934 52.61 42.54 24.47
C LYS A 934 53.71 41.91 23.64
N ASP A 935 53.39 41.47 22.44
CA ASP A 935 54.33 40.79 21.56
C ASP A 935 55.27 41.80 20.90
N VAL A 936 56.53 41.39 20.79
CA VAL A 936 57.60 42.14 20.15
C VAL A 936 58.17 41.32 19.01
N VAL A 937 58.56 42.00 17.93
CA VAL A 937 59.14 41.34 16.76
C VAL A 937 60.64 41.29 16.97
N THR A 938 61.22 40.10 17.01
CA THR A 938 62.66 39.92 17.23
C THR A 938 63.40 39.45 15.98
N ALA A 939 62.68 39.01 14.96
CA ALA A 939 63.18 38.58 13.64
C ALA A 939 62.07 38.79 12.58
N ASP A 940 62.41 38.69 11.30
CA ASP A 940 61.43 38.72 10.22
C ASP A 940 60.31 37.71 10.48
N THR A 941 59.06 38.16 10.44
CA THR A 941 57.90 37.36 10.88
C THR A 941 56.76 37.54 9.89
N THR A 942 56.07 36.45 9.54
CA THR A 942 54.80 36.53 8.81
C THR A 942 53.65 36.37 9.79
N LEU A 943 52.68 37.28 9.72
CA LEU A 943 51.43 37.18 10.44
C LEU A 943 50.29 36.91 9.47
N TYR A 944 49.50 35.87 9.77
CA TYR A 944 48.42 35.39 8.92
C TYR A 944 47.08 35.95 9.37
N GLY A 945 46.31 36.45 8.41
CA GLY A 945 44.97 36.95 8.65
C GLY A 945 44.00 35.82 8.95
N GLY A 946 43.43 35.83 10.15
CA GLY A 946 42.36 34.90 10.54
C GLY A 946 40.99 35.42 10.07
N TRP A 947 40.17 34.52 9.55
CA TRP A 947 38.83 34.83 9.06
C TRP A 947 37.79 33.87 9.62
N VAL A 948 36.61 34.40 9.91
CA VAL A 948 35.42 33.58 10.15
C VAL A 948 34.35 33.93 9.14
N LYS A 949 33.67 32.92 8.60
CA LYS A 949 32.60 33.10 7.62
C LYS A 949 31.50 33.94 8.25
N ALA A 950 31.09 35.02 7.59
CA ALA A 950 30.02 35.86 8.11
C ALA A 950 28.71 35.06 8.04
N SER A 951 28.21 34.57 9.18
CA SER A 951 26.97 33.79 9.26
C SER A 951 25.79 34.60 8.70
N SER A 952 25.14 34.09 7.66
CA SER A 952 23.90 34.63 7.13
C SER A 952 22.75 34.33 8.09
N THR A 953 22.44 35.26 8.98
CA THR A 953 21.12 35.34 9.61
C THR A 953 20.51 36.68 9.24
N THR A 954 19.86 36.66 8.07
CA THR A 954 18.88 37.66 7.73
C THR A 954 17.67 37.39 8.64
N ASN A 955 17.26 38.38 9.41
CA ASN A 955 16.43 39.26 8.61
C ASN A 955 17.17 40.60 8.51
N ALA A 956 16.42 41.58 8.14
CA ALA A 956 16.06 42.35 9.32
C ALA A 956 16.01 41.53 10.66
N GLN A 957 17.07 41.27 11.44
CA GLN A 957 17.03 41.25 12.94
C GLN A 957 18.29 40.63 13.60
N LYS A 958 19.01 41.53 14.30
CA LYS A 958 20.15 41.42 15.25
C LYS A 958 19.72 40.79 16.60
N PRO A 959 20.59 40.45 17.61
CA PRO A 959 22.07 40.55 17.76
C PRO A 959 22.76 39.26 18.34
N GLN A 960 24.02 38.93 18.02
CA GLN A 960 25.32 39.25 18.66
C GLN A 960 25.71 38.49 19.97
N ASN A 961 26.97 38.03 20.01
CA ASN A 961 27.80 37.47 21.11
C ASN A 961 27.65 35.94 21.32
N GLY A 962 28.70 35.12 21.38
CA GLY A 962 30.11 35.35 21.67
C GLY A 962 30.57 34.17 22.53
N LEU A 963 31.42 33.30 21.97
CA LEU A 963 32.19 32.27 22.70
C LEU A 963 32.97 32.94 23.87
N PRO A 964 33.36 32.22 24.95
CA PRO A 964 34.64 31.52 24.87
C PRO A 964 34.83 30.30 25.80
N GLN A 965 35.96 29.64 25.54
CA GLN A 965 36.66 28.62 26.32
C GLN A 965 37.22 29.14 27.66
N THR A 966 37.56 28.17 28.52
CA THR A 966 38.50 28.16 29.66
C THR A 966 38.07 28.83 30.97
N GLY A 967 38.19 28.07 32.06
CA GLY A 967 38.43 28.66 33.38
C GLY A 967 39.85 29.20 33.45
N ASP A 968 40.07 30.28 34.21
CA ASP A 968 40.53 30.09 35.58
C ASP A 968 40.39 31.35 36.47
N THR A 969 40.27 31.08 37.76
CA THR A 969 40.46 31.93 38.95
C THR A 969 39.34 32.86 39.48
N SER A 970 38.85 32.42 40.65
CA SER A 970 38.71 33.16 41.92
C SER A 970 37.29 33.49 42.44
N ALA A 971 37.09 33.00 43.67
CA ALA A 971 36.27 33.53 44.75
C ALA A 971 34.79 33.11 44.90
N ILE A 972 34.61 32.26 45.93
CA ILE A 972 33.59 32.34 47.00
C ILE A 972 32.15 31.95 46.65
N GLY A 973 31.65 30.89 47.30
CA GLY A 973 30.23 30.68 47.53
C GLY A 973 29.84 29.23 47.85
N MET A 974 29.70 28.92 49.15
CA MET A 974 29.13 27.68 49.70
C MET A 974 27.69 27.39 49.22
N VAL A 975 27.23 26.18 49.58
CA VAL A 975 25.84 25.64 49.70
C VAL A 975 25.49 24.67 48.55
N ALA A 976 25.71 23.36 48.63
CA ALA A 976 25.10 22.28 49.45
C ALA A 976 23.77 21.71 48.91
N LEU A 977 23.72 20.35 48.89
CA LEU A 977 22.57 19.42 48.68
C LEU A 977 22.15 19.18 47.21
N GLY A 978 22.00 17.97 46.67
CA GLY A 978 22.16 16.60 47.16
C GLY A 978 21.55 15.56 46.20
N VAL A 979 22.15 14.36 46.20
CA VAL A 979 21.57 12.99 46.11
C VAL A 979 21.09 12.35 44.77
N ALA A 980 21.68 11.15 44.51
CA ALA A 980 21.21 9.90 43.85
C ALA A 980 20.94 9.86 42.32
N GLY A 981 21.30 8.82 41.55
CA GLY A 981 21.96 7.53 41.82
C GLY A 981 22.00 6.62 40.56
N VAL A 982 23.09 5.80 40.44
CA VAL A 982 23.22 4.37 40.00
C VAL A 982 22.43 3.89 38.76
N ALA A 983 23.00 3.49 37.60
CA ALA A 983 23.94 2.41 37.18
C ALA A 983 23.35 0.97 37.01
N ALA A 984 23.72 0.36 35.86
CA ALA A 984 24.02 -1.07 35.57
C ALA A 984 22.99 -2.02 34.88
N VAL A 985 23.37 -2.44 33.64
CA VAL A 985 23.62 -3.82 33.11
C VAL A 985 22.80 -5.00 33.63
N VAL A 986 22.22 -5.84 32.74
CA VAL A 986 22.21 -7.33 32.83
C VAL A 986 22.08 -8.00 31.45
N ALA A 987 22.92 -9.01 31.20
CA ALA A 987 22.81 -10.06 30.16
C ALA A 987 22.35 -11.40 30.79
N GLY A 988 21.77 -12.34 30.01
CA GLY A 988 21.63 -13.75 30.50
C GLY A 988 20.68 -14.72 29.75
N VAL A 989 21.23 -15.44 28.77
CA VAL A 989 21.23 -16.91 28.50
C VAL A 989 20.26 -17.89 29.25
N VAL A 990 19.45 -18.64 28.45
CA VAL A 990 19.13 -20.11 28.40
C VAL A 990 18.41 -20.89 29.55
N VAL A 991 17.17 -21.32 29.21
CA VAL A 991 16.50 -22.67 29.24
C VAL A 991 16.35 -23.55 30.52
N ALA A 992 15.06 -23.85 30.76
CA ALA A 992 14.37 -25.06 31.29
C ALA A 992 14.37 -25.46 32.78
N LYS A 993 13.13 -25.54 33.33
CA LYS A 993 12.63 -26.79 33.95
C LYS A 993 11.09 -26.88 34.02
N ARG A 994 10.60 -28.06 33.60
CA ARG A 994 9.23 -28.61 33.52
C ARG A 994 8.55 -28.90 34.88
N ARG A 995 7.20 -28.94 34.88
CA ARG A 995 6.31 -29.88 35.61
C ARG A 995 5.10 -30.18 34.69
N LYS A 996 4.87 -31.44 34.23
CA LYS A 996 3.88 -32.44 34.74
C LYS A 996 2.53 -31.80 35.12
N SER A 997 1.35 -32.18 34.65
CA SER A 997 0.70 -33.37 34.04
C SER A 997 -0.50 -32.85 33.20
N GLU A 998 -1.18 -33.51 32.27
CA GLU A 998 -1.48 -34.91 31.92
C GLU A 998 -1.38 -35.11 30.39
#